data_AF-A0A3M2ANB1-F1
#
_entry.id   AF-A0A3M2ANB1-F1
#
_cell.length_a   1.000
_cell.length_b   1.000
_cell.length_c   1.000
_cell.angle_alpha   90.00
_cell.angle_beta   90.00
_cell.angle_gamma   90.00
#
_symmetry.space_group_name_H-M   'P 1'
#
loop_
_entity.id
_entity.type
_entity.pdbx_description
1 polymer ?
#
loop_
_entity_poly.entity_id
_entity_poly.type
_entity_poly.pdbx_seq_one_letter_code
_entity_poly.pdbx_strand_id
1 'polypeptide(L)'
;MLRNAQHSDRRRKIGGAIFGLLLFCVLAGALFIAAPALAQQEALGRLGAQTDLPNVPISILVARIIRIFLSILGVIATVLIIYGGFLYMTAGGDDAKVKKAKRVLQQTVIGLLIIISSYAITTFILNALLDAMGLGGGVSSVADSYSEPLSGSLGAGIIQDHYPSRNAIDVPRNTLIFVTFKEEINPATIIRGWESGNSGDLHSGNVLIYPTDEGPEAALGDTDVVVGFDETNPTTFVFDPVELLGDGVEDMNYTVVLGPGIEKADETAAFTGSYRDGYVWTFEVSTEVDLTPPTVKSVVPTPSEDAYARNISVEITFSEAMNPVALTGTYDEEGEFFSNLIVTDPEGTVVEGTWEISDGYKTVTLTTNNACGRDPCGDTIYCLPGDEAGLLLTATAVAASVGSDPPQSVPIGISYDGVVDAAGNSLDGNADGIAQGSDSDASESPDVDDNYSWSFITNDDIEDTVPEIQYISPGVEGSDANPDADVEIIFNTVMKSSTLTSNTISLWPDPWYEFWFKVRKISLAEDREEAGLDDEVVATKAIIEHPSMVSTEDGGWDYWPLVTNDVKSAYQICMHPGYGPESGNDSGSCQVTEERPYCCNGSARRSPGCLAPEASSDFGSPLYLPDTNPDTNPILNP
;
A
#
# COMPACT_ATOMS: atom_id res chain seq x y z
N MET A 1 5.57 -60.93 58.82
CA MET A 1 4.23 -60.71 58.23
C MET A 1 3.99 -59.31 57.65
N LEU A 2 4.87 -58.32 57.82
CA LEU A 2 4.62 -56.94 57.33
C LEU A 2 5.13 -56.63 55.90
N ARG A 3 5.89 -57.52 55.26
CA ARG A 3 6.42 -57.29 53.89
C ARG A 3 5.46 -57.71 52.76
N ASN A 4 4.43 -58.53 53.05
CA ASN A 4 3.47 -59.00 52.04
C ASN A 4 2.21 -58.12 51.91
N ALA A 5 1.97 -57.18 52.83
CA ALA A 5 0.79 -56.32 52.80
C ALA A 5 0.95 -55.12 51.84
N GLN A 6 2.17 -54.57 51.68
CA GLN A 6 2.43 -53.40 50.82
C GLN A 6 2.43 -53.72 49.31
N HIS A 7 2.65 -54.98 48.93
CA HIS A 7 2.67 -55.37 47.52
C HIS A 7 1.27 -55.62 46.92
N SER A 8 0.30 -55.96 47.77
CA SER A 8 -1.11 -56.20 47.40
C SER A 8 -1.84 -54.89 47.05
N ASP A 9 -1.63 -53.85 47.85
CA ASP A 9 -2.34 -52.58 47.69
C ASP A 9 -1.88 -51.78 46.45
N ARG A 10 -0.62 -51.93 46.06
CA ARG A 10 -0.06 -51.29 44.85
C ARG A 10 -0.57 -51.93 43.55
N ARG A 11 -0.77 -53.26 43.53
CA ARG A 11 -1.33 -53.96 42.36
C ARG A 11 -2.82 -53.68 42.18
N ARG A 12 -3.56 -53.47 43.28
CA ARG A 12 -4.99 -53.09 43.25
C ARG A 12 -5.22 -51.68 42.71
N LYS A 13 -4.35 -50.72 43.06
CA LYS A 13 -4.44 -49.32 42.58
C LYS A 13 -4.05 -49.17 41.10
N ILE A 14 -3.06 -49.94 40.63
CA ILE A 14 -2.65 -49.94 39.22
C ILE A 14 -3.72 -50.62 38.34
N GLY A 15 -4.32 -51.73 38.82
CA GLY A 15 -5.43 -52.38 38.12
C GLY A 15 -6.69 -51.52 37.99
N GLY A 16 -7.01 -50.73 39.01
CA GLY A 16 -8.13 -49.78 38.98
C GLY A 16 -7.91 -48.61 38.01
N ALA A 17 -6.68 -48.10 37.92
CA ALA A 17 -6.34 -47.00 37.00
C ALA A 17 -6.36 -47.45 35.53
N ILE A 18 -5.87 -48.66 35.22
CA ILE A 18 -5.87 -49.22 33.87
C ILE A 18 -7.31 -49.56 33.43
N PHE A 19 -8.13 -50.09 34.33
CA PHE A 19 -9.54 -50.36 34.05
C PHE A 19 -10.35 -49.06 33.83
N GLY A 20 -10.06 -48.01 34.61
CA GLY A 20 -10.65 -46.69 34.41
C GLY A 20 -10.26 -46.05 33.07
N LEU A 21 -9.00 -46.18 32.65
CA LEU A 21 -8.51 -45.68 31.37
C LEU A 21 -9.13 -46.42 30.19
N LEU A 22 -9.24 -47.75 30.26
CA LEU A 22 -9.88 -48.56 29.22
C LEU A 22 -11.38 -48.29 29.13
N LEU A 23 -12.07 -48.12 30.25
CA LEU A 23 -13.49 -47.76 30.28
C LEU A 23 -13.73 -46.37 29.69
N PHE A 24 -12.83 -45.42 29.95
CA PHE A 24 -12.86 -44.08 29.36
C PHE A 24 -12.61 -44.12 27.84
N CYS A 25 -11.66 -44.91 27.36
CA CYS A 25 -11.40 -45.08 25.92
C CYS A 25 -12.57 -45.75 25.19
N VAL A 26 -13.26 -46.72 25.82
CA VAL A 26 -14.44 -47.36 25.24
C VAL A 26 -15.65 -46.43 25.23
N LEU A 27 -15.87 -45.63 26.28
CA LEU A 27 -16.93 -44.61 26.29
C LEU A 27 -16.67 -43.45 25.31
N ALA A 28 -15.41 -43.01 25.20
CA ALA A 28 -15.02 -41.99 24.22
C ALA A 28 -15.11 -42.50 22.78
N GLY A 29 -14.75 -43.77 22.54
CA GLY A 29 -14.92 -44.42 21.25
C GLY A 29 -16.40 -44.61 20.86
N ALA A 30 -17.27 -44.93 21.82
CA ALA A 30 -18.71 -45.05 21.56
C ALA A 30 -19.39 -43.71 21.24
N LEU A 31 -18.85 -42.57 21.69
CA LEU A 31 -19.32 -41.23 21.30
C LEU A 31 -19.01 -40.89 19.83
N PHE A 32 -17.98 -41.50 19.22
CA PHE A 32 -17.56 -41.22 17.84
C PHE A 32 -18.29 -42.05 16.78
N ILE A 33 -19.10 -43.05 17.15
CA ILE A 33 -19.90 -43.88 16.22
C ILE A 33 -21.36 -43.39 16.15
N ALA A 34 -21.73 -42.34 16.87
CA ALA A 34 -22.96 -41.62 16.61
C ALA A 34 -22.77 -40.84 15.30
N ALA A 35 -23.32 -41.36 14.20
CA ALA A 35 -23.43 -40.59 12.96
C ALA A 35 -24.00 -39.20 13.30
N PRO A 36 -23.44 -38.10 12.75
CA PRO A 36 -24.02 -36.78 12.98
C PRO A 36 -25.44 -36.83 12.41
N ALA A 37 -26.42 -36.84 13.30
CA ALA A 37 -27.80 -36.68 12.90
C ALA A 37 -27.91 -35.28 12.30
N LEU A 38 -28.06 -35.20 10.97
CA LEU A 38 -28.25 -34.01 10.15
C LEU A 38 -29.50 -33.17 10.52
N ALA A 39 -30.12 -33.41 11.68
CA ALA A 39 -31.31 -32.73 12.17
C ALA A 39 -31.00 -31.54 13.10
N GLN A 40 -29.75 -31.36 13.56
CA GLN A 40 -29.43 -30.30 14.53
C GLN A 40 -29.19 -28.92 13.90
N GLN A 41 -28.89 -28.86 12.60
CA GLN A 41 -28.71 -27.61 11.85
C GLN A 41 -30.02 -26.80 11.78
N GLU A 42 -31.15 -27.48 11.60
CA GLU A 42 -32.46 -26.84 11.41
C GLU A 42 -33.08 -26.32 12.73
N ALA A 43 -32.73 -26.95 13.85
CA ALA A 43 -33.19 -26.54 15.18
C ALA A 43 -32.41 -25.34 15.73
N LEU A 44 -31.09 -25.25 15.46
CA LEU A 44 -30.27 -24.09 15.83
C LEU A 44 -30.50 -22.89 14.91
N GLY A 45 -30.74 -23.10 13.61
CA GLY A 45 -31.10 -22.01 12.69
C GLY A 45 -32.41 -21.31 13.06
N ARG A 46 -33.33 -22.03 13.73
CA ARG A 46 -34.58 -21.46 14.25
C ARG A 46 -34.44 -20.75 15.60
N LEU A 47 -33.40 -21.05 16.38
CA LEU A 47 -33.09 -20.31 17.62
C LEU A 47 -32.31 -19.02 17.31
N GLY A 48 -31.36 -19.05 16.36
CA GLY A 48 -30.58 -17.88 15.96
C GLY A 48 -31.43 -16.73 15.42
N ALA A 49 -32.48 -17.05 14.68
CA ALA A 49 -33.45 -16.06 14.15
C ALA A 49 -34.31 -15.36 15.22
N GLN A 50 -34.22 -15.75 16.50
CA GLN A 50 -34.98 -15.13 17.60
C GLN A 50 -34.10 -14.45 18.67
N THR A 51 -32.78 -14.49 18.55
CA THR A 51 -31.87 -14.08 19.63
C THR A 51 -30.81 -13.04 19.26
N ASP A 52 -30.83 -12.46 18.05
CA ASP A 52 -29.89 -11.40 17.62
C ASP A 52 -28.40 -11.74 17.90
N LEU A 53 -28.06 -13.03 17.83
CA LEU A 53 -26.70 -13.50 17.97
C LEU A 53 -26.06 -13.50 16.58
N PRO A 54 -24.91 -12.81 16.37
CA PRO A 54 -24.27 -12.72 15.07
C PRO A 54 -23.96 -14.11 14.52
N ASN A 55 -24.26 -14.33 13.24
CA ASN A 55 -24.15 -15.61 12.55
C ASN A 55 -22.69 -15.91 12.15
N VAL A 56 -21.83 -15.97 13.15
CA VAL A 56 -20.41 -16.30 12.97
C VAL A 56 -20.29 -17.80 12.68
N PRO A 57 -19.55 -18.21 11.63
CA PRO A 57 -19.25 -19.62 11.39
C PRO A 57 -18.74 -20.27 12.68
N ILE A 58 -19.28 -21.43 13.04
CA ILE A 58 -18.99 -22.03 14.35
C ILE A 58 -17.48 -22.28 14.56
N SER A 59 -16.72 -22.46 13.49
CA SER A 59 -15.25 -22.53 13.49
C SER A 59 -14.59 -21.23 13.95
N ILE A 60 -15.07 -20.08 13.45
CA ILE A 60 -14.58 -18.74 13.81
C ILE A 60 -14.99 -18.38 15.23
N LEU A 61 -16.23 -18.68 15.63
CA LEU A 61 -16.69 -18.52 17.01
C LEU A 61 -15.81 -19.35 17.98
N VAL A 62 -15.53 -20.61 17.62
CA VAL A 62 -14.66 -21.49 18.42
C VAL A 62 -13.23 -20.96 18.45
N ALA A 63 -12.68 -20.47 17.34
CA ALA A 63 -11.34 -19.87 17.29
C ALA A 63 -11.24 -18.61 18.16
N ARG A 64 -12.25 -17.72 18.11
CA ARG A 64 -12.33 -16.50 18.94
C ARG A 64 -12.42 -16.86 20.42
N ILE A 65 -13.24 -17.84 20.78
CA ILE A 65 -13.35 -18.37 22.15
C ILE A 65 -12.00 -18.95 22.61
N ILE A 66 -11.34 -19.77 21.78
CA ILE A 66 -10.03 -20.35 22.10
C ILE A 66 -8.99 -19.25 22.32
N ARG A 67 -8.96 -18.22 21.46
CA ARG A 67 -8.02 -17.09 21.58
C ARG A 67 -8.23 -16.33 22.90
N ILE A 68 -9.49 -16.10 23.32
CA ILE A 68 -9.83 -15.49 24.62
C ILE A 68 -9.39 -16.38 25.78
N PHE A 69 -9.61 -17.69 25.70
CA PHE A 69 -9.16 -18.62 26.76
C PHE A 69 -7.63 -18.69 26.84
N LEU A 70 -6.93 -18.69 25.71
CA LEU A 70 -5.47 -18.71 25.66
C LEU A 70 -4.86 -17.42 26.21
N SER A 71 -5.46 -16.26 25.94
CA SER A 71 -5.00 -14.99 26.51
C SER A 71 -5.18 -14.96 28.05
N ILE A 72 -6.32 -15.43 28.55
CA ILE A 72 -6.57 -15.56 29.99
C ILE A 72 -5.57 -16.52 30.64
N LEU A 73 -5.30 -17.67 30.01
CA LEU A 73 -4.33 -18.64 30.50
C LEU A 73 -2.90 -18.07 30.51
N GLY A 74 -2.53 -17.28 29.51
CA GLY A 74 -1.26 -16.56 29.46
C GLY A 74 -1.10 -15.58 30.63
N VAL A 75 -2.12 -14.76 30.90
CA VAL A 75 -2.14 -13.84 32.04
C VAL A 75 -2.04 -14.61 33.37
N ILE A 76 -2.79 -15.71 33.53
CA ILE A 76 -2.73 -16.56 34.71
C ILE A 76 -1.33 -17.15 34.90
N ALA A 77 -0.70 -17.64 33.82
CA ALA A 77 0.66 -18.17 33.86
C ALA A 77 1.66 -17.11 34.32
N THR A 78 1.58 -15.89 33.79
CA THR A 78 2.41 -14.75 34.20
C THR A 78 2.24 -14.42 35.68
N VAL A 79 1.00 -14.36 36.18
CA VAL A 79 0.71 -14.13 37.61
C VAL A 79 1.29 -15.25 38.48
N LEU A 80 1.18 -16.51 38.06
CA LEU A 80 1.74 -17.64 38.81
C LEU A 80 3.28 -17.66 38.82
N ILE A 81 3.92 -17.20 37.75
CA ILE A 81 5.38 -17.02 37.69
C ILE A 81 5.82 -15.93 38.66
N ILE A 82 5.15 -14.77 38.64
CA ILE A 82 5.43 -13.67 39.57
C ILE A 82 5.21 -14.11 41.02
N TYR A 83 4.11 -14.80 41.30
CA TYR A 83 3.82 -15.35 42.63
C TYR A 83 4.86 -16.38 43.08
N GLY A 84 5.27 -17.29 42.18
CA GLY A 84 6.31 -18.27 42.43
C GLY A 84 7.66 -17.62 42.72
N GLY A 85 8.03 -16.59 41.96
CA GLY A 85 9.25 -15.80 42.14
C GLY A 85 9.26 -15.04 43.46
N PHE A 86 8.17 -14.33 43.78
CA PHE A 86 8.03 -13.61 45.04
C PHE A 86 8.11 -14.54 46.26
N LEU A 87 7.45 -15.70 46.19
CA LEU A 87 7.50 -16.71 47.25
C LEU A 87 8.91 -17.29 47.44
N TYR A 88 9.70 -17.38 46.36
CA TYR A 88 11.08 -17.81 46.41
C TYR A 88 11.99 -16.76 47.07
N MET A 89 11.86 -15.49 46.68
CA MET A 89 12.66 -14.38 47.22
C MET A 89 12.38 -14.11 48.70
N THR A 90 11.13 -14.32 49.15
CA THR A 90 10.71 -14.08 50.54
C THR A 90 10.86 -15.30 51.45
N ALA A 91 11.45 -16.40 50.96
CA ALA A 91 11.54 -17.65 51.72
C ALA A 91 12.50 -17.58 52.91
N GLY A 92 13.53 -16.72 52.88
CA GLY A 92 14.39 -16.44 54.04
C GLY A 92 15.05 -17.67 54.71
N GLY A 93 15.23 -18.77 53.98
CA GLY A 93 15.78 -20.04 54.50
C GLY A 93 14.75 -21.05 55.01
N ASP A 94 13.44 -20.78 54.88
CA ASP A 94 12.37 -21.74 55.17
C ASP A 94 12.23 -22.76 54.01
N ASP A 95 12.72 -23.97 54.23
CA ASP A 95 12.68 -25.08 53.26
C ASP A 95 11.28 -25.40 52.74
N ALA A 96 10.23 -25.19 53.55
CA ALA A 96 8.86 -25.46 53.13
C ALA A 96 8.39 -24.43 52.08
N LYS A 97 8.77 -23.16 52.23
CA LYS A 97 8.44 -22.10 51.27
C LYS A 97 9.22 -22.23 49.97
N VAL A 98 10.52 -22.55 50.05
CA VAL A 98 11.35 -22.81 48.86
C VAL A 98 10.77 -23.97 48.05
N LYS A 99 10.38 -25.06 48.71
CA LYS A 99 9.79 -26.23 48.03
C LYS A 99 8.45 -25.90 47.39
N LYS A 100 7.63 -25.04 48.01
CA LYS A 100 6.36 -24.59 47.46
C LYS A 100 6.57 -23.68 46.23
N ALA A 101 7.48 -22.72 46.30
CA ALA A 101 7.82 -21.83 45.19
C ALA A 101 8.30 -22.60 43.95
N LYS A 102 9.26 -23.51 44.14
CA LYS A 102 9.76 -24.36 43.05
C LYS A 102 8.66 -25.22 42.42
N ARG A 103 7.73 -25.74 43.23
CA ARG A 103 6.61 -26.54 42.71
C ARG A 103 5.67 -25.71 41.84
N VAL A 104 5.34 -24.49 42.27
CA VAL A 104 4.48 -23.57 41.50
C VAL A 104 5.14 -23.26 40.15
N LEU A 105 6.41 -22.85 40.16
CA LEU A 105 7.15 -22.54 38.94
C LEU A 105 7.25 -23.75 37.99
N GLN A 106 7.56 -24.94 38.51
CA GLN A 106 7.61 -26.17 37.70
C GLN A 106 6.26 -26.50 37.06
N GLN A 107 5.17 -26.38 37.80
CA GLN A 107 3.83 -26.69 37.29
C GLN A 107 3.39 -25.67 36.23
N THR A 108 3.70 -24.39 36.42
CA THR A 108 3.39 -23.35 35.44
C THR A 108 4.17 -23.54 34.14
N VAL A 109 5.46 -23.86 34.21
CA VAL A 109 6.29 -24.14 33.02
C VAL A 109 5.79 -25.36 32.26
N ILE A 110 5.42 -26.44 32.96
CA ILE A 110 4.86 -27.64 32.30
C ILE A 110 3.51 -27.30 31.63
N GLY A 111 2.66 -26.50 32.27
CA GLY A 111 1.39 -26.06 31.69
C GLY A 111 1.58 -25.24 30.43
N LEU A 112 2.53 -24.29 30.45
CA LEU A 112 2.87 -23.47 29.30
C LEU A 112 3.41 -24.31 28.13
N LEU A 113 4.27 -25.28 28.42
CA LEU A 113 4.84 -26.17 27.40
C LEU A 113 3.76 -26.99 26.69
N ILE A 114 2.74 -27.47 27.42
CA ILE A 114 1.60 -28.20 26.85
C ILE A 114 0.79 -27.29 25.91
N ILE A 115 0.53 -26.05 26.31
CA ILE A 115 -0.23 -25.09 25.51
C ILE A 115 0.50 -24.80 24.18
N ILE A 116 1.80 -24.51 24.24
CA ILE A 116 2.64 -24.26 23.06
C ILE A 116 2.68 -25.49 22.14
N SER A 117 2.84 -26.68 22.74
CA SER A 117 2.87 -27.94 21.97
C SER A 117 1.54 -28.24 21.29
N SER A 118 0.40 -27.91 21.92
CA SER A 118 -0.94 -28.12 21.36
C SER A 118 -1.16 -27.30 20.09
N TYR A 119 -0.63 -26.08 20.03
CA TYR A 119 -0.68 -25.23 18.85
C TYR A 119 0.16 -25.83 17.72
N ALA A 120 1.42 -26.18 17.99
CA ALA A 120 2.32 -26.78 17.01
C ALA A 120 1.76 -28.08 16.41
N ILE A 121 1.15 -28.94 17.23
CA ILE A 121 0.51 -30.18 16.76
C ILE A 121 -0.71 -29.89 15.87
N THR A 122 -1.50 -28.88 16.21
CA THR A 122 -2.70 -28.52 15.44
C THR A 122 -2.31 -28.02 14.06
N THR A 123 -1.34 -27.10 13.99
CA THR A 123 -0.81 -26.57 12.73
C THR A 123 -0.16 -27.68 11.89
N PHE A 124 0.61 -28.58 12.51
CA PHE A 124 1.17 -29.74 11.82
C PHE A 124 0.10 -30.63 11.18
N ILE A 125 -1.00 -30.90 11.90
CA ILE A 125 -2.10 -31.72 11.38
C ILE A 125 -2.86 -30.98 10.26
N LEU A 126 -3.09 -29.67 10.39
CA LEU A 126 -3.75 -28.86 9.36
C LEU A 126 -2.91 -28.82 8.08
N ASN A 127 -1.61 -28.59 8.19
CA ASN A 127 -0.70 -28.58 7.04
C ASN A 127 -0.63 -29.96 6.38
N ALA A 128 -0.56 -31.03 7.17
CA ALA A 128 -0.61 -32.40 6.64
C ALA A 128 -1.93 -32.75 5.93
N LEU A 129 -3.05 -32.13 6.34
CA LEU A 129 -4.36 -32.30 5.69
C LEU A 129 -4.46 -31.47 4.40
N LEU A 130 -3.96 -30.24 4.38
CA LEU A 130 -3.91 -29.38 3.20
C LEU A 130 -2.99 -29.96 2.11
N ASP A 131 -1.85 -30.53 2.51
CA ASP A 131 -0.96 -31.30 1.63
C ASP A 131 -1.67 -32.53 1.05
N ALA A 132 -2.40 -33.28 1.88
CA ALA A 132 -3.16 -34.44 1.43
C ALA A 132 -4.32 -34.08 0.48
N MET A 133 -4.78 -32.82 0.50
CA MET A 133 -5.80 -32.28 -0.39
C MET A 133 -5.24 -31.70 -1.69
N GLY A 134 -3.91 -31.77 -1.90
CA GLY A 134 -3.27 -31.28 -3.12
C GLY A 134 -3.14 -29.76 -3.21
N LEU A 135 -3.33 -29.06 -2.08
CA LEU A 135 -3.14 -27.61 -1.93
C LEU A 135 -1.75 -27.25 -1.37
N GLY A 136 -0.90 -28.26 -1.14
CA GLY A 136 0.45 -28.10 -0.59
C GLY A 136 1.51 -27.91 -1.67
N GLY A 137 1.70 -26.68 -2.13
CA GLY A 137 2.93 -26.26 -2.80
C GLY A 137 4.01 -26.03 -1.73
N GLY A 138 5.12 -26.77 -1.79
CA GLY A 138 6.19 -26.67 -0.80
C GLY A 138 6.85 -25.29 -0.80
N VAL A 139 6.70 -24.55 0.30
CA VAL A 139 7.41 -23.30 0.60
C VAL A 139 7.88 -23.33 2.06
N SER A 140 9.10 -22.84 2.31
CA SER A 140 9.71 -22.78 3.65
C SER A 140 8.82 -22.01 4.63
N SER A 141 8.45 -22.68 5.72
CA SER A 141 7.41 -22.32 6.69
C SER A 141 7.74 -21.14 7.64
N VAL A 142 8.47 -20.14 7.17
CA VAL A 142 8.73 -18.90 7.92
C VAL A 142 8.36 -17.68 7.08
N ALA A 143 8.64 -17.67 5.77
CA ALA A 143 8.16 -16.63 4.86
C ALA A 143 6.63 -16.63 4.75
N ASP A 144 5.98 -17.80 4.75
CA ASP A 144 4.50 -17.92 4.73
C ASP A 144 3.79 -17.37 5.98
N SER A 145 4.49 -17.23 7.11
CA SER A 145 3.89 -16.64 8.33
C SER A 145 3.92 -15.11 8.34
N TYR A 146 4.65 -14.48 7.41
CA TYR A 146 4.81 -13.04 7.32
C TYR A 146 4.53 -12.47 5.91
N SER A 147 4.45 -13.33 4.89
CA SER A 147 4.00 -12.97 3.55
C SER A 147 2.51 -12.67 3.62
N GLU A 148 2.16 -11.40 3.42
CA GLU A 148 0.79 -11.04 3.10
C GLU A 148 0.45 -11.66 1.74
N PRO A 149 -0.56 -12.54 1.66
CA PRO A 149 -0.89 -13.23 0.42
C PRO A 149 -1.18 -12.23 -0.71
N LEU A 150 -0.58 -12.46 -1.88
CA LEU A 150 -0.84 -11.69 -3.10
C LEU A 150 -0.61 -10.19 -2.92
N SER A 151 0.41 -9.82 -2.15
CA SER A 151 0.73 -8.41 -1.88
C SER A 151 1.84 -7.86 -2.76
N GLY A 152 2.78 -8.68 -3.25
CA GLY A 152 3.96 -8.15 -3.94
C GLY A 152 3.70 -7.62 -5.34
N SER A 153 2.47 -7.79 -5.87
CA SER A 153 2.06 -7.14 -7.11
C SER A 153 2.09 -5.61 -7.00
N LEU A 154 1.91 -5.05 -5.80
CA LEU A 154 2.09 -3.62 -5.53
C LEU A 154 3.58 -3.30 -5.37
N GLY A 155 4.06 -2.42 -6.25
CA GLY A 155 5.45 -1.99 -6.24
C GLY A 155 6.31 -2.82 -7.18
N ALA A 156 6.50 -4.11 -6.89
CA ALA A 156 7.35 -4.99 -7.70
C ALA A 156 6.64 -5.57 -8.93
N GLY A 157 5.33 -5.81 -8.85
CA GLY A 157 4.51 -6.30 -9.97
C GLY A 157 3.90 -5.19 -10.82
N ILE A 158 2.73 -5.48 -11.40
CA ILE A 158 2.02 -4.61 -12.36
C ILE A 158 1.26 -3.45 -11.69
N ILE A 159 1.01 -3.51 -10.38
CA ILE A 159 0.25 -2.49 -9.64
C ILE A 159 1.20 -1.38 -9.22
N GLN A 160 0.90 -0.15 -9.65
CA GLN A 160 1.65 1.04 -9.28
C GLN A 160 1.18 1.60 -7.93
N ASP A 161 -0.14 1.80 -7.77
CA ASP A 161 -0.75 2.33 -6.55
C ASP A 161 -2.23 1.95 -6.47
N HIS A 162 -2.83 2.09 -5.29
CA HIS A 162 -4.28 1.93 -5.10
C HIS A 162 -4.77 2.75 -3.91
N TYR A 163 -6.06 3.08 -3.94
CA TYR A 163 -6.77 3.77 -2.86
C TYR A 163 -8.07 3.02 -2.54
N PRO A 164 -8.48 2.89 -1.28
CA PRO A 164 -7.75 3.24 -0.06
C PRO A 164 -6.42 2.51 0.07
N SER A 165 -5.52 3.08 0.86
CA SER A 165 -4.26 2.41 1.17
C SER A 165 -4.53 1.07 1.87
N ARG A 166 -3.63 0.12 1.66
CA ARG A 166 -3.66 -1.17 2.35
C ARG A 166 -3.67 -0.96 3.86
N ASN A 167 -4.57 -1.66 4.54
CA ASN A 167 -4.81 -1.60 5.97
C ASN A 167 -5.16 -0.20 6.48
N ALA A 168 -5.64 0.70 5.62
CA ALA A 168 -6.19 1.97 6.04
C ALA A 168 -7.36 1.74 7.00
N ILE A 169 -7.43 2.59 8.02
CA ILE A 169 -8.53 2.63 9.00
C ILE A 169 -9.28 3.94 8.85
N ASP A 170 -10.46 4.02 9.43
CA ASP A 170 -11.33 5.19 9.38
C ASP A 170 -11.67 5.64 7.95
N VAL A 171 -11.75 4.71 6.99
CA VAL A 171 -12.10 5.04 5.60
C VAL A 171 -13.59 5.41 5.54
N PRO A 172 -13.97 6.57 4.96
CA PRO A 172 -15.38 6.95 4.86
C PRO A 172 -16.20 6.05 3.94
N ARG A 173 -17.51 6.00 4.18
CA ARG A 173 -18.43 5.09 3.48
C ARG A 173 -18.69 5.43 2.01
N ASN A 174 -18.56 6.69 1.63
CA ASN A 174 -18.68 7.20 0.25
C ASN A 174 -17.34 7.25 -0.48
N THR A 175 -16.29 6.62 0.06
CA THR A 175 -14.99 6.52 -0.60
C THR A 175 -15.07 5.68 -1.87
N LEU A 176 -14.51 6.23 -2.94
CA LEU A 176 -14.21 5.54 -4.20
C LEU A 176 -12.95 4.68 -4.05
N ILE A 177 -12.87 3.60 -4.84
CA ILE A 177 -11.71 2.71 -4.84
C ILE A 177 -10.93 2.92 -6.14
N PHE A 178 -9.62 3.17 -6.06
CA PHE A 178 -8.77 3.44 -7.23
C PHE A 178 -7.69 2.38 -7.37
N VAL A 179 -7.34 2.04 -8.61
CA VAL A 179 -6.17 1.23 -8.93
C VAL A 179 -5.46 1.80 -10.15
N THR A 180 -4.17 2.05 -10.02
CA THR A 180 -3.28 2.39 -11.13
C THR A 180 -2.35 1.23 -11.44
N PHE A 181 -2.35 0.81 -12.70
CA PHE A 181 -1.44 -0.17 -13.27
C PHE A 181 -0.26 0.54 -13.94
N LYS A 182 0.88 -0.13 -14.03
CA LYS A 182 2.09 0.39 -14.69
C LYS A 182 2.05 0.34 -16.21
N GLU A 183 1.13 -0.45 -16.75
CA GLU A 183 0.91 -0.61 -18.19
C GLU A 183 -0.59 -0.50 -18.48
N GLU A 184 -0.92 -0.14 -19.72
CA GLU A 184 -2.31 -0.07 -20.19
C GLU A 184 -3.02 -1.43 -20.05
N ILE A 185 -4.23 -1.40 -19.51
CA ILE A 185 -5.07 -2.57 -19.27
C ILE A 185 -6.18 -2.65 -20.30
N ASN A 186 -6.53 -3.87 -20.73
CA ASN A 186 -7.69 -4.11 -21.57
C ASN A 186 -8.97 -3.84 -20.74
N PRO A 187 -9.73 -2.76 -21.02
CA PRO A 187 -10.87 -2.38 -20.20
C PRO A 187 -11.97 -3.44 -20.17
N ALA A 188 -12.08 -4.28 -21.22
CA ALA A 188 -13.05 -5.38 -21.26
C ALA A 188 -12.84 -6.46 -20.18
N THR A 189 -11.67 -6.50 -19.55
CA THR A 189 -11.37 -7.40 -18.43
C THR A 189 -11.72 -6.82 -17.06
N ILE A 190 -11.96 -5.51 -16.97
CA ILE A 190 -12.39 -4.81 -15.75
C ILE A 190 -13.86 -4.40 -15.83
N ILE A 191 -14.35 -4.10 -17.03
CA ILE A 191 -15.70 -3.59 -17.30
C ILE A 191 -16.48 -4.62 -18.12
N ARG A 192 -17.64 -5.02 -17.62
CA ARG A 192 -18.43 -6.08 -18.24
C ARG A 192 -19.08 -5.60 -19.52
N GLY A 193 -18.75 -6.27 -20.63
CA GLY A 193 -19.35 -5.97 -21.93
C GLY A 193 -18.94 -4.61 -22.49
N TRP A 194 -17.75 -4.15 -22.11
CA TRP A 194 -17.21 -2.87 -22.56
C TRP A 194 -17.16 -2.76 -24.08
N GLU A 195 -17.56 -1.59 -24.57
CA GLU A 195 -17.38 -1.10 -25.93
C GLU A 195 -16.78 0.31 -25.81
N SER A 196 -15.86 0.69 -26.70
CA SER A 196 -15.23 2.02 -26.68
C SER A 196 -16.27 3.15 -26.66
N GLY A 197 -16.01 4.19 -25.87
CA GLY A 197 -16.90 5.32 -25.63
C GLY A 197 -17.91 5.11 -24.49
N ASN A 198 -17.83 4.01 -23.75
CA ASN A 198 -18.72 3.72 -22.63
C ASN A 198 -17.94 3.40 -21.36
N SER A 199 -18.31 4.07 -20.27
CA SER A 199 -18.19 3.52 -18.93
C SER A 199 -19.11 2.32 -18.76
N GLY A 200 -18.88 1.52 -17.71
CA GLY A 200 -19.76 0.38 -17.49
C GLY A 200 -19.67 -0.26 -16.13
N ASP A 201 -20.51 -1.26 -15.98
CA ASP A 201 -20.62 -2.13 -14.83
C ASP A 201 -19.33 -2.92 -14.61
N LEU A 202 -18.98 -3.14 -13.36
CA LEU A 202 -17.83 -3.96 -12.97
C LEU A 202 -17.88 -5.35 -13.60
N HIS A 203 -16.72 -5.89 -13.98
CA HIS A 203 -16.57 -7.29 -14.32
C HIS A 203 -16.24 -8.11 -13.05
N SER A 204 -17.27 -8.48 -12.28
CA SER A 204 -17.10 -9.18 -10.99
C SER A 204 -16.38 -10.53 -11.07
N GLY A 205 -16.21 -11.11 -12.27
CA GLY A 205 -15.37 -12.29 -12.46
C GLY A 205 -13.86 -12.05 -12.29
N ASN A 206 -13.41 -10.79 -12.41
CA ASN A 206 -12.01 -10.40 -12.37
C ASN A 206 -11.70 -9.41 -11.25
N VAL A 207 -12.68 -8.64 -10.79
CA VAL A 207 -12.52 -7.72 -9.65
C VAL A 207 -13.59 -8.02 -8.62
N LEU A 208 -13.21 -8.26 -7.37
CA LEU A 208 -14.15 -8.47 -6.27
C LEU A 208 -13.97 -7.40 -5.21
N ILE A 209 -15.08 -6.87 -4.70
CA ILE A 209 -15.12 -5.95 -3.57
C ILE A 209 -16.15 -6.52 -2.59
N TYR A 210 -15.76 -6.85 -1.36
CA TYR A 210 -16.66 -7.49 -0.39
C TYR A 210 -16.32 -7.18 1.07
N PRO A 211 -17.29 -7.24 2.00
CA PRO A 211 -17.01 -7.21 3.43
C PRO A 211 -16.15 -8.42 3.84
N THR A 212 -14.98 -8.16 4.39
CA THR A 212 -13.94 -9.17 4.68
C THR A 212 -14.45 -10.33 5.53
N ASP A 213 -15.29 -10.04 6.54
CA ASP A 213 -15.84 -11.05 7.45
C ASP A 213 -16.93 -11.93 6.79
N GLU A 214 -17.54 -11.47 5.70
CA GLU A 214 -18.54 -12.21 4.92
C GLU A 214 -17.92 -13.06 3.81
N GLY A 215 -16.74 -12.65 3.32
CA GLY A 215 -15.98 -13.36 2.29
C GLY A 215 -16.47 -13.12 0.86
N PRO A 216 -15.81 -13.73 -0.15
CA PRO A 216 -16.02 -13.40 -1.56
C PRO A 216 -17.42 -13.75 -2.11
N GLU A 217 -18.18 -14.59 -1.42
CA GLU A 217 -19.57 -14.90 -1.80
C GLU A 217 -20.53 -13.72 -1.55
N ALA A 218 -20.11 -12.73 -0.75
CA ALA A 218 -20.81 -11.48 -0.50
C ALA A 218 -20.28 -10.32 -1.36
N ALA A 219 -19.54 -10.61 -2.43
CA ALA A 219 -19.02 -9.58 -3.32
C ALA A 219 -20.11 -8.78 -4.02
N LEU A 220 -19.85 -7.48 -4.14
CA LEU A 220 -20.64 -6.57 -4.95
C LEU A 220 -20.73 -7.12 -6.37
N GLY A 221 -21.95 -7.15 -6.91
CA GLY A 221 -22.22 -7.59 -8.26
C GLY A 221 -21.80 -6.56 -9.31
N ASP A 222 -21.89 -6.96 -10.58
CA ASP A 222 -21.49 -6.10 -11.71
C ASP A 222 -22.17 -4.72 -11.68
N THR A 223 -23.48 -4.67 -11.37
CA THR A 223 -24.28 -3.44 -11.35
C THR A 223 -24.16 -2.63 -10.06
N ASP A 224 -23.47 -3.17 -9.06
CA ASP A 224 -23.34 -2.52 -7.75
C ASP A 224 -22.13 -1.58 -7.71
N VAL A 225 -21.31 -1.58 -8.77
CA VAL A 225 -20.11 -0.76 -8.91
C VAL A 225 -19.99 -0.24 -10.34
N VAL A 226 -19.94 1.08 -10.48
CA VAL A 226 -19.66 1.76 -11.76
C VAL A 226 -18.15 1.91 -11.91
N VAL A 227 -17.63 1.68 -13.11
CA VAL A 227 -16.19 1.83 -13.39
C VAL A 227 -15.95 3.04 -14.30
N GLY A 228 -15.15 3.99 -13.82
CA GLY A 228 -14.62 5.12 -14.57
C GLY A 228 -13.13 4.96 -14.88
N PHE A 229 -12.68 5.47 -16.02
CA PHE A 229 -11.27 5.49 -16.43
C PHE A 229 -11.06 6.50 -17.57
N ASP A 230 -9.81 6.84 -17.86
CA ASP A 230 -9.42 7.58 -19.06
C ASP A 230 -9.25 6.62 -20.25
N GLU A 231 -10.10 6.73 -21.27
CA GLU A 231 -10.05 5.87 -22.45
C GLU A 231 -8.77 6.07 -23.29
N THR A 232 -8.15 7.24 -23.22
CA THR A 232 -6.91 7.53 -23.96
C THR A 232 -5.70 6.87 -23.32
N ASN A 233 -5.77 6.60 -22.01
CA ASN A 233 -4.72 5.97 -21.23
C ASN A 233 -5.33 5.07 -20.13
N PRO A 234 -5.73 3.82 -20.48
CA PRO A 234 -6.45 2.93 -19.57
C PRO A 234 -5.52 2.25 -18.55
N THR A 235 -4.80 3.06 -17.76
CA THR A 235 -3.91 2.62 -16.67
C THR A 235 -4.54 2.79 -15.29
N THR A 236 -5.47 3.73 -15.12
CA THR A 236 -6.12 4.02 -13.83
C THR A 236 -7.61 3.78 -13.90
N PHE A 237 -8.13 2.96 -12.97
CA PHE A 237 -9.55 2.62 -12.89
C PHE A 237 -10.12 3.09 -11.54
N VAL A 238 -11.27 3.72 -11.61
CA VAL A 238 -12.08 4.19 -10.49
C VAL A 238 -13.29 3.27 -10.36
N PHE A 239 -13.37 2.57 -9.24
CA PHE A 239 -14.52 1.77 -8.84
C PHE A 239 -15.39 2.60 -7.91
N ASP A 240 -16.59 2.92 -8.36
CA ASP A 240 -17.59 3.73 -7.65
C ASP A 240 -18.75 2.83 -7.19
N PRO A 241 -18.76 2.38 -5.92
CA PRO A 241 -19.89 1.64 -5.36
C PRO A 241 -21.17 2.48 -5.40
N VAL A 242 -22.23 1.94 -6.03
CA VAL A 242 -23.52 2.64 -6.18
C VAL A 242 -24.17 2.94 -4.82
N GLU A 243 -24.00 2.02 -3.88
CA GLU A 243 -24.44 2.19 -2.49
C GLU A 243 -23.22 2.43 -1.61
N LEU A 244 -23.41 3.24 -0.56
CA LEU A 244 -22.38 3.48 0.44
C LEU A 244 -21.84 2.16 1.00
N LEU A 245 -20.51 2.04 1.05
CA LEU A 245 -19.85 0.94 1.73
C LEU A 245 -20.19 0.98 3.22
N GLY A 246 -20.07 -0.16 3.90
CA GLY A 246 -20.39 -0.21 5.33
C GLY A 246 -21.89 -0.20 5.63
N ASP A 247 -22.28 -0.46 6.88
CA ASP A 247 -23.67 -0.47 7.32
C ASP A 247 -24.07 0.82 8.09
N GLY A 248 -23.09 1.67 8.39
CA GLY A 248 -23.27 2.91 9.16
C GLY A 248 -23.53 2.68 10.65
N VAL A 249 -23.30 1.47 11.17
CA VAL A 249 -23.54 1.08 12.57
C VAL A 249 -22.24 0.69 13.27
N GLU A 250 -21.38 -0.07 12.59
CA GLU A 250 -20.05 -0.43 13.09
C GLU A 250 -19.01 -0.36 11.98
N ASP A 251 -17.74 -0.21 12.38
CA ASP A 251 -16.62 -0.22 11.45
C ASP A 251 -16.49 -1.63 10.85
N MET A 252 -16.33 -1.70 9.53
CA MET A 252 -16.29 -2.96 8.79
C MET A 252 -15.09 -3.03 7.86
N ASN A 253 -14.37 -4.15 7.93
CA ASN A 253 -13.28 -4.42 7.00
C ASN A 253 -13.83 -4.82 5.62
N TYR A 254 -13.27 -4.25 4.57
CA TYR A 254 -13.49 -4.63 3.17
C TYR A 254 -12.23 -5.23 2.57
N THR A 255 -12.43 -6.15 1.63
CA THR A 255 -11.37 -6.77 0.82
C THR A 255 -11.62 -6.43 -0.64
N VAL A 256 -10.56 -6.06 -1.36
CA VAL A 256 -10.55 -5.92 -2.81
C VAL A 256 -9.60 -6.95 -3.41
N VAL A 257 -10.07 -7.64 -4.45
CA VAL A 257 -9.30 -8.65 -5.18
C VAL A 257 -9.23 -8.26 -6.65
N LEU A 258 -8.02 -8.17 -7.17
CA LEU A 258 -7.74 -8.13 -8.61
C LEU A 258 -7.28 -9.51 -9.04
N GLY A 259 -8.13 -10.18 -9.83
CA GLY A 259 -7.94 -11.55 -10.23
C GLY A 259 -6.97 -11.72 -11.41
N PRO A 260 -6.49 -12.95 -11.64
CA PRO A 260 -5.53 -13.26 -12.70
C PRO A 260 -6.10 -13.17 -14.12
N GLY A 261 -7.42 -12.94 -14.26
CA GLY A 261 -8.09 -12.76 -15.55
C GLY A 261 -8.03 -11.34 -16.10
N ILE A 262 -7.37 -10.40 -15.40
CA ILE A 262 -7.08 -9.06 -15.92
C ILE A 262 -5.95 -9.15 -16.95
N GLU A 263 -6.17 -8.53 -18.11
CA GLU A 263 -5.23 -8.53 -19.24
C GLU A 263 -4.76 -7.12 -19.54
N LYS A 264 -3.53 -7.00 -20.03
CA LYS A 264 -2.99 -5.76 -20.60
C LYS A 264 -3.66 -5.45 -21.93
N ALA A 265 -3.49 -4.23 -22.43
CA ALA A 265 -4.03 -3.80 -23.73
C ALA A 265 -3.57 -4.67 -24.91
N ASP A 266 -2.42 -5.36 -24.78
CA ASP A 266 -1.91 -6.32 -25.76
C ASP A 266 -2.49 -7.75 -25.63
N GLU A 267 -3.55 -7.92 -24.83
CA GLU A 267 -4.25 -9.18 -24.54
C GLU A 267 -3.38 -10.22 -23.79
N THR A 268 -2.24 -9.82 -23.22
CA THR A 268 -1.45 -10.69 -22.34
C THR A 268 -1.88 -10.54 -20.88
N ALA A 269 -1.65 -11.56 -20.05
CA ALA A 269 -2.00 -11.51 -18.63
C ALA A 269 -1.26 -10.36 -17.92
N ALA A 270 -1.99 -9.53 -17.17
CA ALA A 270 -1.38 -8.46 -16.36
C ALA A 270 -0.56 -9.03 -15.20
N PHE A 271 -1.06 -10.11 -14.58
CA PHE A 271 -0.40 -10.79 -13.47
C PHE A 271 0.43 -11.98 -13.98
N THR A 272 1.75 -11.92 -13.77
CA THR A 272 2.69 -12.93 -14.29
C THR A 272 3.74 -13.34 -13.25
N GLY A 273 4.51 -14.40 -13.56
CA GLY A 273 5.64 -14.81 -12.72
C GLY A 273 5.23 -15.24 -11.30
N SER A 274 5.85 -14.63 -10.29
CA SER A 274 5.52 -14.83 -8.87
C SER A 274 4.16 -14.23 -8.50
N TYR A 275 3.70 -13.24 -9.25
CA TYR A 275 2.48 -12.47 -9.01
C TYR A 275 1.25 -13.02 -9.74
N ARG A 276 1.36 -14.21 -10.36
CA ARG A 276 0.38 -14.74 -11.32
C ARG A 276 -1.05 -14.87 -10.78
N ASP A 277 -1.20 -14.92 -9.47
CA ASP A 277 -2.45 -15.22 -8.79
C ASP A 277 -3.27 -13.96 -8.48
N GLY A 278 -2.75 -12.76 -8.80
CA GLY A 278 -3.46 -11.49 -8.71
C GLY A 278 -2.90 -10.55 -7.65
N TYR A 279 -3.78 -9.71 -7.12
CA TYR A 279 -3.48 -8.78 -6.03
C TYR A 279 -4.65 -8.67 -5.06
N VAL A 280 -4.37 -8.63 -3.75
CA VAL A 280 -5.40 -8.50 -2.72
C VAL A 280 -4.98 -7.50 -1.66
N TRP A 281 -5.88 -6.62 -1.25
CA TRP A 281 -5.70 -5.76 -0.09
C TRP A 281 -6.99 -5.58 0.69
N THR A 282 -6.85 -5.11 1.93
CA THR A 282 -7.95 -4.83 2.84
C THR A 282 -7.88 -3.41 3.39
N PHE A 283 -9.01 -2.86 3.81
CA PHE A 283 -9.11 -1.61 4.56
C PHE A 283 -10.37 -1.62 5.44
N GLU A 284 -10.44 -0.77 6.46
CA GLU A 284 -11.57 -0.64 7.38
C GLU A 284 -12.40 0.60 7.00
N VAL A 285 -13.67 0.35 6.70
CA VAL A 285 -14.68 1.37 6.44
C VAL A 285 -15.34 1.75 7.76
N SER A 286 -15.37 3.04 8.08
CA SER A 286 -15.98 3.60 9.28
C SER A 286 -17.51 3.72 9.18
N THR A 287 -18.15 4.24 10.23
CA THR A 287 -19.57 4.59 10.20
C THR A 287 -19.88 5.93 9.51
N GLU A 288 -18.87 6.74 9.22
CA GLU A 288 -19.03 8.12 8.77
C GLU A 288 -18.95 8.26 7.24
N VAL A 289 -19.53 9.34 6.73
CA VAL A 289 -19.38 9.78 5.34
C VAL A 289 -18.44 10.97 5.30
N ASP A 290 -17.63 11.06 4.25
CA ASP A 290 -16.76 12.20 4.05
C ASP A 290 -17.54 13.36 3.43
N LEU A 291 -17.51 14.48 4.12
CA LEU A 291 -18.07 15.76 3.70
C LEU A 291 -17.02 16.86 3.89
N THR A 292 -15.74 16.50 3.84
CA THR A 292 -14.63 17.43 3.92
C THR A 292 -14.22 17.78 2.49
N PRO A 293 -14.29 19.05 2.07
CA PRO A 293 -13.79 19.41 0.76
C PRO A 293 -12.25 19.37 0.75
N PRO A 294 -11.63 18.93 -0.36
CA PRO A 294 -10.19 19.01 -0.49
C PRO A 294 -9.75 20.47 -0.65
N THR A 295 -8.52 20.77 -0.23
CA THR A 295 -7.88 22.07 -0.43
C THR A 295 -6.52 21.88 -1.13
N VAL A 296 -5.97 22.97 -1.70
CA VAL A 296 -4.61 22.94 -2.26
C VAL A 296 -3.59 23.09 -1.14
N LYS A 297 -2.67 22.13 -1.04
CA LYS A 297 -1.61 22.08 -0.02
C LYS A 297 -0.34 22.80 -0.45
N SER A 298 0.11 22.58 -1.69
CA SER A 298 1.29 23.25 -2.25
C SER A 298 1.26 23.21 -3.78
N VAL A 299 2.01 24.11 -4.42
CA VAL A 299 2.14 24.19 -5.87
C VAL A 299 3.58 24.34 -6.32
N VAL A 300 3.87 23.84 -7.52
CA VAL A 300 5.14 24.04 -8.22
C VAL A 300 4.81 24.51 -9.63
N PRO A 301 5.43 25.57 -10.17
CA PRO A 301 6.27 26.53 -9.46
C PRO A 301 5.48 27.29 -8.40
N THR A 302 6.14 27.67 -7.31
CA THR A 302 5.56 28.56 -6.29
C THR A 302 5.42 29.97 -6.86
N PRO A 303 4.41 30.76 -6.45
CA PRO A 303 4.30 32.16 -6.86
C PRO A 303 5.56 32.95 -6.48
N SER A 304 6.20 33.59 -7.48
CA SER A 304 7.44 34.35 -7.28
C SER A 304 7.51 35.55 -8.23
N GLU A 305 8.23 36.60 -7.81
CA GLU A 305 8.63 37.72 -8.69
C GLU A 305 9.79 37.32 -9.62
N ASP A 306 10.55 36.28 -9.25
CA ASP A 306 11.64 35.74 -10.05
C ASP A 306 11.10 34.76 -11.11
N ALA A 307 11.73 34.76 -12.29
CA ALA A 307 11.35 33.87 -13.38
C ALA A 307 12.00 32.48 -13.22
N TYR A 308 11.20 31.44 -13.43
CA TYR A 308 11.66 30.06 -13.52
C TYR A 308 12.15 29.73 -14.93
N ALA A 309 13.11 28.82 -15.04
CA ALA A 309 13.45 28.21 -16.32
C ALA A 309 12.23 27.46 -16.88
N ARG A 310 11.95 27.61 -18.18
CA ARG A 310 10.71 27.12 -18.81
C ARG A 310 10.57 25.61 -18.91
N ASN A 311 11.60 24.83 -18.56
CA ASN A 311 11.51 23.38 -18.44
C ASN A 311 10.96 22.89 -17.10
N ILE A 312 10.58 23.79 -16.19
CA ILE A 312 9.86 23.43 -14.96
C ILE A 312 8.49 22.82 -15.27
N SER A 313 8.13 21.77 -14.52
CA SER A 313 6.81 21.14 -14.57
C SER A 313 5.83 21.90 -13.65
N VAL A 314 4.54 21.90 -14.00
CA VAL A 314 3.50 22.46 -13.14
C VAL A 314 2.90 21.33 -12.30
N GLU A 315 2.86 21.49 -10.98
CA GLU A 315 2.30 20.52 -10.06
C GLU A 315 1.37 21.16 -9.04
N ILE A 316 0.31 20.43 -8.68
CA ILE A 316 -0.62 20.78 -7.60
C ILE A 316 -0.66 19.59 -6.65
N THR A 317 -0.40 19.83 -5.36
CA THR A 317 -0.57 18.83 -4.30
C THR A 317 -1.79 19.20 -3.48
N PHE A 318 -2.73 18.28 -3.30
CA PHE A 318 -3.98 18.46 -2.54
C PHE A 318 -3.86 17.95 -1.10
N SER A 319 -4.81 18.33 -0.23
CA SER A 319 -4.88 17.90 1.17
C SER A 319 -5.10 16.39 1.33
N GLU A 320 -5.72 15.75 0.34
CA GLU A 320 -6.15 14.36 0.38
C GLU A 320 -6.13 13.70 -1.01
N ALA A 321 -6.54 12.43 -1.05
CA ALA A 321 -6.60 11.69 -2.30
C ALA A 321 -7.77 12.19 -3.15
N MET A 322 -7.50 12.40 -4.43
CA MET A 322 -8.43 13.00 -5.38
C MET A 322 -8.87 12.00 -6.43
N ASN A 323 -10.03 12.25 -7.07
CA ASN A 323 -10.55 11.38 -8.12
C ASN A 323 -9.67 11.47 -9.38
N PRO A 324 -9.01 10.38 -9.81
CA PRO A 324 -8.14 10.38 -10.98
C PRO A 324 -8.84 10.80 -12.27
N VAL A 325 -10.08 10.36 -12.49
CA VAL A 325 -10.85 10.64 -13.72
C VAL A 325 -11.21 12.13 -13.83
N ALA A 326 -11.24 12.85 -12.71
CA ALA A 326 -11.46 14.30 -12.68
C ALA A 326 -10.16 15.12 -12.83
N LEU A 327 -8.99 14.49 -12.70
CA LEU A 327 -7.69 15.15 -12.58
C LEU A 327 -6.70 14.80 -13.68
N THR A 328 -6.89 13.69 -14.39
CA THR A 328 -6.04 13.29 -15.51
C THR A 328 -6.72 13.56 -16.83
N GLY A 329 -5.95 14.04 -17.80
CA GLY A 329 -6.44 14.27 -19.15
C GLY A 329 -5.47 15.08 -19.98
N THR A 330 -5.73 15.13 -21.28
CA THR A 330 -4.91 15.87 -22.25
C THR A 330 -5.67 17.07 -22.78
N TYR A 331 -4.98 18.21 -22.89
CA TYR A 331 -5.42 19.34 -23.70
C TYR A 331 -4.53 19.45 -24.94
N ASP A 332 -5.16 19.36 -26.10
CA ASP A 332 -4.57 19.52 -27.43
C ASP A 332 -5.59 20.25 -28.32
N GLU A 333 -5.22 21.38 -28.92
CA GLU A 333 -6.15 22.20 -29.71
C GLU A 333 -6.78 21.43 -30.89
N GLU A 334 -6.11 20.37 -31.37
CA GLU A 334 -6.53 19.60 -32.54
C GLU A 334 -7.40 18.37 -32.21
N GLY A 335 -7.58 18.03 -30.91
CA GLY A 335 -8.15 16.75 -30.52
C GLY A 335 -8.88 16.72 -29.18
N GLU A 336 -8.12 16.67 -28.09
CA GLU A 336 -8.59 16.39 -26.73
C GLU A 336 -8.77 17.68 -25.92
N PHE A 337 -9.87 17.80 -25.17
CA PHE A 337 -10.25 19.04 -24.48
C PHE A 337 -10.47 18.81 -22.99
N PHE A 338 -9.43 18.38 -22.26
CA PHE A 338 -9.47 18.38 -20.80
C PHE A 338 -9.38 19.80 -20.23
N SER A 339 -10.25 20.14 -19.26
CA SER A 339 -10.38 21.52 -18.77
C SER A 339 -10.50 21.67 -17.25
N ASN A 340 -10.40 20.59 -16.47
CA ASN A 340 -10.51 20.69 -15.01
C ASN A 340 -9.24 21.30 -14.39
N LEU A 341 -8.10 21.16 -15.08
CA LEU A 341 -6.83 21.79 -14.77
C LEU A 341 -6.30 22.50 -16.00
N ILE A 342 -5.98 23.78 -15.90
CA ILE A 342 -5.61 24.61 -17.05
C ILE A 342 -4.39 25.46 -16.69
N VAL A 343 -3.47 25.63 -17.64
CA VAL A 343 -2.45 26.67 -17.59
C VAL A 343 -2.64 27.59 -18.79
N THR A 344 -2.71 28.90 -18.57
CA THR A 344 -2.90 29.90 -19.63
C THR A 344 -1.81 30.95 -19.66
N ASP A 345 -1.53 31.47 -20.84
CA ASP A 345 -0.72 32.68 -21.03
C ASP A 345 -1.54 33.98 -20.79
N PRO A 346 -0.93 35.18 -20.84
CA PRO A 346 -1.64 36.45 -20.65
C PRO A 346 -2.66 36.78 -21.73
N GLU A 347 -2.62 36.11 -22.88
CA GLU A 347 -3.59 36.25 -23.97
C GLU A 347 -4.80 35.30 -23.79
N GLY A 348 -4.73 34.39 -22.80
CA GLY A 348 -5.75 33.39 -22.51
C GLY A 348 -5.59 32.10 -23.33
N THR A 349 -4.45 31.91 -24.00
CA THR A 349 -4.13 30.68 -24.73
C THR A 349 -3.79 29.58 -23.74
N VAL A 350 -4.41 28.41 -23.88
CA VAL A 350 -4.13 27.25 -23.02
C VAL A 350 -2.83 26.58 -23.44
N VAL A 351 -2.00 26.21 -22.47
CA VAL A 351 -0.78 25.44 -22.70
C VAL A 351 -1.14 23.98 -22.93
N GLU A 352 -0.83 23.47 -24.12
CA GLU A 352 -1.04 22.07 -24.48
C GLU A 352 -0.16 21.11 -23.67
N GLY A 353 -0.75 20.01 -23.23
CA GLY A 353 -0.07 19.01 -22.43
C GLY A 353 -1.00 17.98 -21.81
N THR A 354 -0.42 17.11 -21.02
CA THR A 354 -1.09 16.01 -20.33
C THR A 354 -0.90 16.14 -18.83
N TRP A 355 -2.00 16.04 -18.09
CA TRP A 355 -2.02 15.96 -16.64
C TRP A 355 -1.99 14.51 -16.19
N GLU A 356 -1.02 14.19 -15.33
CA GLU A 356 -0.83 12.86 -14.75
C GLU A 356 -0.95 12.95 -13.23
N ILE A 357 -1.64 11.99 -12.61
CA ILE A 357 -1.79 11.90 -11.16
C ILE A 357 -0.79 10.90 -10.56
N SER A 358 -0.24 11.23 -9.40
CA SER A 358 0.74 10.41 -8.68
C SER A 358 0.63 10.65 -7.17
N ASP A 359 1.58 10.09 -6.41
CA ASP A 359 1.71 10.31 -4.97
C ASP A 359 0.44 9.97 -4.17
N GLY A 360 -0.01 8.72 -4.26
CA GLY A 360 -1.23 8.30 -3.56
C GLY A 360 -2.48 9.07 -3.97
N TYR A 361 -2.53 9.52 -5.22
CA TYR A 361 -3.61 10.31 -5.82
C TYR A 361 -3.73 11.73 -5.25
N LYS A 362 -2.65 12.30 -4.70
CA LYS A 362 -2.67 13.64 -4.10
C LYS A 362 -1.99 14.70 -4.94
N THR A 363 -1.14 14.30 -5.89
CA THR A 363 -0.37 15.26 -6.70
C THR A 363 -0.68 15.06 -8.18
N VAL A 364 -0.97 16.14 -8.89
CA VAL A 364 -1.04 16.16 -10.36
C VAL A 364 0.14 16.90 -10.95
N THR A 365 0.59 16.47 -12.11
CA THR A 365 1.74 17.05 -12.83
C THR A 365 1.38 17.28 -14.29
N LEU A 366 1.61 18.49 -14.80
CA LEU A 366 1.50 18.81 -16.21
C LEU A 366 2.84 18.55 -16.92
N THR A 367 2.79 17.73 -17.97
CA THR A 367 3.84 17.64 -18.98
C THR A 367 3.34 18.30 -20.26
N THR A 368 4.00 19.36 -20.72
CA THR A 368 3.60 20.05 -21.96
C THR A 368 3.94 19.24 -23.21
N ASN A 369 3.33 19.57 -24.35
CA ASN A 369 3.63 18.93 -25.63
C ASN A 369 4.82 19.56 -26.37
N ASN A 370 5.38 20.66 -25.85
CA ASN A 370 6.38 21.47 -26.53
C ASN A 370 7.82 21.00 -26.23
N ALA A 371 8.33 20.09 -27.06
CA ALA A 371 9.72 19.62 -26.94
C ALA A 371 10.74 20.75 -27.19
N CYS A 372 11.62 20.99 -26.23
CA CYS A 372 12.57 22.12 -26.24
C CYS A 372 14.03 21.73 -26.00
N GLY A 373 14.31 20.51 -25.54
CA GLY A 373 15.67 20.10 -25.19
C GLY A 373 15.83 18.60 -24.98
N ARG A 374 17.03 18.22 -24.53
CA ARG A 374 17.32 16.88 -24.04
C ARG A 374 18.05 16.95 -22.71
N ASP A 375 17.72 16.03 -21.82
CA ASP A 375 18.41 15.89 -20.55
C ASP A 375 19.73 15.08 -20.69
N PRO A 376 20.54 14.95 -19.62
CA PRO A 376 21.78 14.18 -19.65
C PRO A 376 21.61 12.68 -19.99
N CYS A 377 20.42 12.11 -19.77
CA CYS A 377 20.08 10.73 -20.10
C CYS A 377 19.68 10.56 -21.57
N GLY A 378 19.41 11.67 -22.26
CA GLY A 378 18.99 11.72 -23.66
C GLY A 378 17.47 11.79 -23.82
N ASP A 379 16.70 11.87 -22.74
CA ASP A 379 15.26 12.03 -22.78
C ASP A 379 14.87 13.43 -23.23
N THR A 380 13.68 13.55 -23.81
CA THR A 380 13.16 14.83 -24.27
C THR A 380 12.70 15.67 -23.08
N ILE A 381 13.10 16.95 -23.07
CA ILE A 381 12.60 17.97 -22.15
C ILE A 381 11.46 18.71 -22.86
N TYR A 382 10.34 18.89 -22.15
CA TYR A 382 9.20 19.65 -22.63
C TYR A 382 9.07 20.98 -21.88
N CYS A 383 8.83 22.07 -22.57
CA CYS A 383 8.87 23.40 -21.97
C CYS A 383 7.54 24.12 -22.01
N LEU A 384 7.22 24.78 -20.90
CA LEU A 384 6.25 25.85 -20.87
C LEU A 384 6.62 26.96 -21.88
N PRO A 385 5.65 27.77 -22.31
CA PRO A 385 5.93 29.04 -22.98
C PRO A 385 6.81 29.91 -22.08
N GLY A 386 7.66 30.75 -22.66
CA GLY A 386 8.58 31.64 -21.94
C GLY A 386 9.07 32.74 -22.86
N ASP A 387 9.61 33.83 -22.29
CA ASP A 387 10.25 34.90 -23.06
C ASP A 387 11.43 35.54 -22.30
N GLU A 388 12.29 36.28 -23.00
CA GLU A 388 13.45 37.00 -22.40
C GLU A 388 13.05 38.01 -21.29
N ALA A 389 11.79 38.48 -21.27
CA ALA A 389 11.30 39.47 -20.31
C ALA A 389 10.61 38.84 -19.08
N GLY A 390 10.40 37.52 -19.08
CA GLY A 390 9.50 36.82 -18.19
C GLY A 390 8.05 36.83 -18.72
N LEU A 391 7.54 35.65 -19.06
CA LEU A 391 6.14 35.43 -19.43
C LEU A 391 5.34 34.99 -18.19
N LEU A 392 4.30 35.73 -17.84
CA LEU A 392 3.39 35.40 -16.75
C LEU A 392 2.41 34.31 -17.21
N LEU A 393 2.45 33.15 -16.55
CA LEU A 393 1.48 32.08 -16.74
C LEU A 393 0.56 32.01 -15.52
N THR A 394 -0.69 31.61 -15.75
CA THR A 394 -1.67 31.36 -14.70
C THR A 394 -2.11 29.91 -14.77
N ALA A 395 -1.97 29.19 -13.66
CA ALA A 395 -2.48 27.83 -13.51
C ALA A 395 -3.73 27.86 -12.64
N THR A 396 -4.73 27.05 -13.01
CA THR A 396 -6.05 27.00 -12.36
C THR A 396 -6.48 25.56 -12.18
N ALA A 397 -6.85 25.21 -10.94
CA ALA A 397 -7.67 24.04 -10.64
C ALA A 397 -9.13 24.48 -10.51
N VAL A 398 -9.98 23.94 -11.38
CA VAL A 398 -11.41 24.28 -11.43
C VAL A 398 -12.15 23.48 -10.37
N ALA A 399 -12.90 24.13 -9.49
CA ALA A 399 -13.80 23.45 -8.55
C ALA A 399 -14.98 22.83 -9.29
N ALA A 400 -15.37 21.61 -8.93
CA ALA A 400 -16.49 20.94 -9.57
C ALA A 400 -17.83 21.57 -9.16
N SER A 401 -18.83 21.52 -10.05
CA SER A 401 -20.13 22.08 -9.72
C SER A 401 -20.79 21.33 -8.56
N VAL A 402 -21.34 22.05 -7.60
CA VAL A 402 -21.92 21.48 -6.37
C VAL A 402 -23.44 21.31 -6.46
N GLY A 403 -23.96 20.27 -5.80
CA GLY A 403 -25.38 19.97 -5.76
C GLY A 403 -26.18 20.84 -4.78
N SER A 404 -27.40 20.38 -4.45
CA SER A 404 -28.22 21.02 -3.41
C SER A 404 -27.66 20.86 -1.99
N ASP A 405 -26.73 19.92 -1.82
CA ASP A 405 -26.16 19.53 -0.53
C ASP A 405 -24.62 19.54 -0.63
N PRO A 406 -23.97 20.72 -0.71
CA PRO A 406 -22.52 20.81 -0.70
C PRO A 406 -21.92 20.18 0.58
N PRO A 407 -20.69 19.64 0.53
CA PRO A 407 -19.69 19.86 -0.53
C PRO A 407 -19.73 18.86 -1.69
N GLN A 408 -20.71 17.96 -1.72
CA GLN A 408 -20.85 16.95 -2.76
C GLN A 408 -21.11 17.58 -4.13
N SER A 409 -20.30 17.15 -5.10
CA SER A 409 -20.34 17.60 -6.48
C SER A 409 -21.37 16.84 -7.32
N VAL A 410 -21.74 17.40 -8.47
CA VAL A 410 -22.66 16.78 -9.42
C VAL A 410 -21.86 16.09 -10.52
N PRO A 411 -21.90 14.75 -10.63
CA PRO A 411 -21.19 14.05 -11.70
C PRO A 411 -21.81 14.31 -13.07
N ILE A 412 -20.96 14.42 -14.08
CA ILE A 412 -21.31 14.53 -15.50
C ILE A 412 -20.87 13.23 -16.20
N GLY A 413 -21.80 12.28 -16.29
CA GLY A 413 -21.47 10.93 -16.75
C GLY A 413 -20.66 10.20 -15.67
N ILE A 414 -19.38 9.92 -15.95
CA ILE A 414 -18.44 9.26 -15.02
C ILE A 414 -17.31 10.18 -14.55
N SER A 415 -17.36 11.46 -14.92
CA SER A 415 -16.40 12.47 -14.48
C SER A 415 -17.15 13.67 -13.91
N TYR A 416 -16.46 14.78 -13.76
CA TYR A 416 -16.91 16.03 -13.17
C TYR A 416 -16.42 17.18 -14.05
N ASP A 417 -17.09 18.33 -13.99
CA ASP A 417 -16.66 19.57 -14.66
C ASP A 417 -15.56 20.34 -13.89
N GLY A 418 -15.04 19.74 -12.83
CA GLY A 418 -13.92 20.25 -12.06
C GLY A 418 -13.30 19.14 -11.21
N VAL A 419 -12.39 19.51 -10.33
CA VAL A 419 -11.66 18.56 -9.49
C VAL A 419 -12.44 18.21 -8.23
N VAL A 420 -12.39 16.93 -7.86
CA VAL A 420 -13.10 16.38 -6.70
C VAL A 420 -12.20 15.41 -5.95
N ASP A 421 -12.45 15.25 -4.65
CA ASP A 421 -11.75 14.27 -3.83
C ASP A 421 -12.19 12.82 -4.12
N ALA A 422 -11.62 11.86 -3.38
CA ALA A 422 -11.99 10.45 -3.45
C ALA A 422 -13.38 10.10 -2.89
N ALA A 423 -14.11 11.08 -2.35
CA ALA A 423 -15.47 10.94 -1.84
C ALA A 423 -16.50 11.78 -2.63
N GLY A 424 -16.07 12.42 -3.72
CA GLY A 424 -16.91 13.24 -4.59
C GLY A 424 -17.18 14.66 -4.09
N ASN A 425 -16.42 15.17 -3.11
CA ASN A 425 -16.53 16.57 -2.69
C ASN A 425 -15.76 17.49 -3.64
N SER A 426 -16.35 18.64 -3.98
CA SER A 426 -15.68 19.68 -4.76
C SER A 426 -14.56 20.34 -3.97
N LEU A 427 -13.51 20.77 -4.68
CA LEU A 427 -12.46 21.65 -4.18
C LEU A 427 -13.01 22.86 -3.43
N ASP A 428 -12.40 23.15 -2.29
CA ASP A 428 -12.44 24.42 -1.57
C ASP A 428 -11.11 25.14 -1.82
N GLY A 429 -11.02 25.87 -2.93
CA GLY A 429 -9.78 26.53 -3.34
C GLY A 429 -9.46 27.77 -2.51
N ASN A 430 -10.46 28.37 -1.86
CA ASN A 430 -10.26 29.54 -1.00
C ASN A 430 -9.91 29.14 0.47
N ALA A 431 -10.09 27.86 0.80
CA ALA A 431 -9.81 27.21 2.08
C ALA A 431 -10.59 27.81 3.27
N ASP A 432 -11.84 28.24 3.06
CA ASP A 432 -12.72 28.75 4.12
C ASP A 432 -13.52 27.65 4.85
N GLY A 433 -13.39 26.40 4.39
CA GLY A 433 -14.05 25.21 4.91
C GLY A 433 -15.39 24.90 4.27
N ILE A 434 -15.76 25.57 3.17
CA ILE A 434 -17.02 25.39 2.46
C ILE A 434 -16.72 25.19 0.96
N ALA A 435 -17.17 24.09 0.37
CA ALA A 435 -17.21 24.00 -1.09
C ALA A 435 -18.52 24.59 -1.63
N GLN A 436 -18.37 25.49 -2.59
CA GLN A 436 -19.35 26.35 -3.23
C GLN A 436 -19.35 26.15 -4.76
N GLY A 437 -18.39 25.39 -5.28
CA GLY A 437 -18.28 25.00 -6.68
C GLY A 437 -17.56 26.03 -7.54
N SER A 438 -17.86 26.03 -8.84
CA SER A 438 -17.28 26.98 -9.79
C SER A 438 -18.14 28.24 -9.95
N ASP A 439 -17.57 29.26 -10.60
CA ASP A 439 -18.26 30.48 -11.06
C ASP A 439 -19.67 30.26 -11.67
N SER A 440 -19.95 29.11 -12.29
CA SER A 440 -21.28 28.82 -12.87
C SER A 440 -22.37 28.51 -11.84
N ASP A 441 -22.00 28.16 -10.61
CA ASP A 441 -22.92 27.92 -9.49
C ASP A 441 -23.25 29.20 -8.70
N ALA A 442 -22.55 30.30 -8.97
CA ALA A 442 -22.70 31.55 -8.26
C ALA A 442 -24.08 32.21 -8.50
N SER A 443 -24.94 32.17 -7.48
CA SER A 443 -26.14 33.02 -7.43
C SER A 443 -25.77 34.42 -6.91
N GLU A 444 -25.49 35.37 -7.81
CA GLU A 444 -25.30 36.83 -7.56
C GLU A 444 -24.43 37.26 -6.36
N SER A 445 -23.61 36.38 -5.78
CA SER A 445 -22.70 36.68 -4.68
C SER A 445 -21.25 36.57 -5.18
N PRO A 446 -20.38 37.54 -4.92
CA PRO A 446 -19.01 37.59 -5.45
C PRO A 446 -18.00 36.67 -4.73
N ASP A 447 -18.43 35.90 -3.73
CA ASP A 447 -17.60 35.05 -2.87
C ASP A 447 -18.10 33.58 -2.92
N VAL A 448 -18.20 33.00 -4.13
CA VAL A 448 -18.75 31.65 -4.37
C VAL A 448 -17.89 30.87 -5.39
N ASP A 449 -16.67 31.34 -5.67
CA ASP A 449 -15.75 30.68 -6.59
C ASP A 449 -14.65 29.98 -5.80
N ASP A 450 -14.62 28.65 -5.87
CA ASP A 450 -13.59 27.82 -5.23
C ASP A 450 -12.52 27.33 -6.20
N ASN A 451 -12.48 27.89 -7.41
CA ASN A 451 -11.34 27.70 -8.27
C ASN A 451 -10.07 28.17 -7.56
N TYR A 452 -9.04 27.33 -7.54
CA TYR A 452 -7.73 27.73 -7.07
C TYR A 452 -6.87 28.17 -8.25
N SER A 453 -6.49 29.45 -8.27
CA SER A 453 -5.62 30.00 -9.32
C SER A 453 -4.38 30.66 -8.73
N TRP A 454 -3.23 30.39 -9.33
CA TRP A 454 -1.98 31.06 -9.00
C TRP A 454 -1.22 31.41 -10.27
N SER A 455 -0.25 32.33 -10.16
CA SER A 455 0.55 32.75 -11.30
C SER A 455 2.04 32.71 -10.97
N PHE A 456 2.82 32.42 -12.00
CA PHE A 456 4.27 32.32 -11.93
C PHE A 456 4.88 32.79 -13.25
N ILE A 457 6.15 33.16 -13.24
CA ILE A 457 6.84 33.72 -14.40
C ILE A 457 7.81 32.69 -14.95
N THR A 458 7.87 32.56 -16.27
CA THR A 458 8.83 31.69 -16.97
C THR A 458 9.68 32.49 -17.94
N ASN A 459 10.96 32.15 -18.08
CA ASN A 459 11.89 32.81 -19.00
C ASN A 459 12.35 31.88 -20.13
N ASP A 460 13.30 32.32 -20.95
CA ASP A 460 13.88 31.53 -22.05
C ASP A 460 15.03 30.59 -21.63
N ASP A 461 15.36 30.51 -20.34
CA ASP A 461 16.43 29.65 -19.82
C ASP A 461 15.98 28.18 -19.69
N ILE A 462 16.97 27.29 -19.68
CA ILE A 462 16.80 25.86 -19.39
C ILE A 462 17.68 25.54 -18.18
N GLU A 463 17.05 25.04 -17.11
CA GLU A 463 17.75 24.55 -15.94
C GLU A 463 18.26 23.12 -16.20
N ASP A 464 19.57 22.89 -16.07
CA ASP A 464 20.25 21.62 -16.41
C ASP A 464 20.99 20.97 -15.23
N THR A 465 20.79 21.47 -14.01
CA THR A 465 21.41 20.92 -12.79
C THR A 465 20.89 19.51 -12.50
N VAL A 466 21.82 18.56 -12.40
CA VAL A 466 21.54 17.16 -12.06
C VAL A 466 21.08 17.06 -10.59
N PRO A 467 19.96 16.39 -10.29
CA PRO A 467 19.50 16.16 -8.93
C PRO A 467 20.46 15.25 -8.14
N GLU A 468 20.52 15.47 -6.83
CA GLU A 468 21.34 14.72 -5.89
C GLU A 468 20.49 14.24 -4.70
N ILE A 469 20.71 12.99 -4.28
CA ILE A 469 20.20 12.49 -3.00
C ILE A 469 21.12 13.03 -1.89
N GLN A 470 20.59 13.92 -1.05
CA GLN A 470 21.34 14.52 0.06
C GLN A 470 21.33 13.63 1.30
N TYR A 471 20.24 12.90 1.51
CA TYR A 471 20.03 12.13 2.72
C TYR A 471 19.18 10.88 2.43
N ILE A 472 19.50 9.80 3.13
CA ILE A 472 18.69 8.58 3.15
C ILE A 472 18.59 8.04 4.58
N SER A 473 17.40 7.59 4.95
CA SER A 473 17.13 6.94 6.24
C SER A 473 16.26 5.70 6.01
N PRO A 474 16.59 4.54 6.59
CA PRO A 474 17.82 4.24 7.32
C PRO A 474 19.09 4.46 6.48
N GLY A 475 20.17 4.86 7.16
CA GLY A 475 21.39 5.30 6.49
C GLY A 475 22.08 4.19 5.69
N VAL A 476 22.88 4.59 4.70
CA VAL A 476 23.69 3.66 3.89
C VAL A 476 24.59 2.82 4.80
N GLU A 477 24.49 1.49 4.68
CA GLU A 477 25.21 0.51 5.53
C GLU A 477 24.93 0.67 7.03
N GLY A 478 23.78 1.27 7.40
CA GLY A 478 23.31 1.37 8.77
C GLY A 478 22.94 0.00 9.36
N SER A 479 23.30 -0.24 10.61
CA SER A 479 22.87 -1.43 11.36
C SER A 479 21.64 -1.12 12.23
N ASP A 480 20.91 -2.17 12.62
CA ASP A 480 19.80 -2.09 13.59
C ASP A 480 18.66 -1.16 13.14
N ALA A 481 18.41 -1.07 11.82
CA ALA A 481 17.25 -0.38 11.28
C ALA A 481 15.96 -0.99 11.85
N ASN A 482 15.00 -0.14 12.22
CA ASN A 482 13.68 -0.60 12.61
C ASN A 482 13.02 -1.27 11.40
N PRO A 483 12.59 -2.54 11.47
CA PRO A 483 11.96 -3.24 10.34
C PRO A 483 10.64 -2.61 9.88
N ASP A 484 10.03 -1.77 10.72
CA ASP A 484 8.80 -1.03 10.41
C ASP A 484 9.06 0.41 9.96
N ALA A 485 10.31 0.87 9.94
CA ALA A 485 10.61 2.23 9.51
C ALA A 485 10.68 2.28 7.98
N ASP A 486 9.88 3.17 7.41
CA ASP A 486 9.91 3.48 5.98
C ASP A 486 11.29 3.99 5.55
N VAL A 487 11.58 3.82 4.26
CA VAL A 487 12.79 4.40 3.66
C VAL A 487 12.52 5.82 3.21
N GLU A 488 13.19 6.79 3.82
CA GLU A 488 13.12 8.21 3.44
C GLU A 488 14.33 8.60 2.58
N ILE A 489 14.10 9.27 1.46
CA ILE A 489 15.12 9.75 0.52
C ILE A 489 14.88 11.24 0.30
N ILE A 490 15.83 12.10 0.68
CA ILE A 490 15.72 13.56 0.47
C ILE A 490 16.61 13.98 -0.68
N PHE A 491 15.99 14.61 -1.68
CA PHE A 491 16.68 15.21 -2.82
C PHE A 491 17.04 16.67 -2.53
N ASN A 492 18.09 17.17 -3.20
CA ASN A 492 18.53 18.57 -3.08
C ASN A 492 17.64 19.60 -3.78
N THR A 493 16.70 19.13 -4.60
CA THR A 493 15.84 19.95 -5.45
C THR A 493 14.44 19.35 -5.47
N VAL A 494 13.49 20.09 -6.05
CA VAL A 494 12.13 19.63 -6.27
C VAL A 494 12.15 18.55 -7.34
N MET A 495 11.53 17.41 -7.06
CA MET A 495 11.46 16.27 -7.96
C MET A 495 10.09 16.20 -8.62
N LYS A 496 10.06 15.79 -9.89
CA LYS A 496 8.82 15.65 -10.65
C LYS A 496 8.01 14.48 -10.12
N SER A 497 6.81 14.75 -9.59
CA SER A 497 6.00 13.77 -8.86
C SER A 497 5.64 12.54 -9.71
N SER A 498 5.31 12.74 -10.99
CA SER A 498 4.98 11.64 -11.90
C SER A 498 6.15 10.69 -12.21
N THR A 499 7.38 11.06 -11.83
CA THR A 499 8.58 10.21 -11.95
C THR A 499 8.99 9.53 -10.64
N LEU A 500 8.33 9.83 -9.51
CA LEU A 500 8.59 9.19 -8.22
C LEU A 500 7.63 8.01 -8.01
N THR A 501 7.81 6.96 -8.80
CA THR A 501 6.92 5.79 -8.82
C THR A 501 7.68 4.52 -8.43
N SER A 502 6.95 3.43 -8.25
CA SER A 502 7.55 2.12 -7.99
C SER A 502 8.33 1.52 -9.17
N ASN A 503 8.28 2.15 -10.36
CA ASN A 503 9.13 1.79 -11.51
C ASN A 503 10.53 2.39 -11.38
N THR A 504 10.63 3.59 -10.82
CA THR A 504 11.88 4.36 -10.77
C THR A 504 12.55 4.30 -9.41
N ILE A 505 11.79 4.05 -8.34
CA ILE A 505 12.24 3.83 -6.98
C ILE A 505 11.70 2.48 -6.50
N SER A 506 12.59 1.55 -6.18
CA SER A 506 12.23 0.19 -5.75
C SER A 506 12.96 -0.24 -4.49
N LEU A 507 12.44 -1.26 -3.82
CA LEU A 507 12.99 -1.81 -2.58
C LEU A 507 13.21 -3.31 -2.71
N TRP A 508 14.41 -3.76 -2.37
CA TRP A 508 14.85 -5.14 -2.56
C TRP A 508 15.34 -5.73 -1.24
N PRO A 509 14.69 -6.73 -0.64
CA PRO A 509 15.21 -7.46 0.52
C PRO A 509 16.18 -8.57 0.11
N ASP A 510 17.05 -8.98 1.03
CA ASP A 510 17.92 -10.16 0.92
C ASP A 510 17.86 -11.02 2.21
N PRO A 511 17.50 -12.30 2.10
CA PRO A 511 17.12 -12.99 0.86
C PRO A 511 15.85 -12.40 0.26
N TRP A 512 15.73 -12.47 -1.07
CA TRP A 512 14.53 -12.01 -1.77
C TRP A 512 13.29 -12.77 -1.31
N TYR A 513 12.23 -12.02 -0.99
CA TYR A 513 10.89 -12.53 -0.75
C TYR A 513 9.86 -11.55 -1.31
N GLU A 514 8.64 -12.03 -1.52
CA GLU A 514 7.54 -11.21 -2.01
C GLU A 514 6.97 -10.33 -0.89
N PHE A 515 6.87 -9.02 -1.15
CA PHE A 515 6.25 -8.05 -0.26
C PHE A 515 5.81 -6.83 -1.09
N TRP A 516 4.85 -6.07 -0.57
CA TRP A 516 4.40 -4.83 -1.19
C TRP A 516 5.34 -3.68 -0.85
N PHE A 517 5.47 -2.71 -1.75
CA PHE A 517 5.98 -1.39 -1.41
C PHE A 517 5.35 -0.34 -2.32
N LYS A 518 5.33 0.91 -1.87
CA LYS A 518 4.84 2.05 -2.67
C LYS A 518 5.64 3.30 -2.33
N VAL A 519 5.61 4.25 -3.25
CA VAL A 519 6.39 5.50 -3.13
C VAL A 519 5.42 6.64 -2.85
N ARG A 520 5.77 7.50 -1.91
CA ARG A 520 5.09 8.75 -1.60
C ARG A 520 6.05 9.92 -1.72
N LYS A 521 5.51 11.09 -2.01
CA LYS A 521 6.22 12.35 -2.16
C LYS A 521 5.79 13.28 -1.04
N ILE A 522 6.76 14.02 -0.51
CA ILE A 522 6.53 15.17 0.36
C ILE A 522 7.35 16.33 -0.19
N SER A 523 6.67 17.43 -0.53
CA SER A 523 7.29 18.71 -0.87
C SER A 523 7.87 19.35 0.41
N LEU A 524 9.11 19.81 0.36
CA LEU A 524 9.80 20.38 1.53
C LEU A 524 10.06 21.87 1.37
N ALA A 525 9.83 22.60 2.46
CA ALA A 525 10.21 24.00 2.61
C ALA A 525 11.70 24.14 2.97
N GLU A 526 12.20 25.39 3.06
CA GLU A 526 13.59 25.70 3.41
C GLU A 526 14.05 25.08 4.74
N ASP A 527 13.13 24.97 5.71
CA ASP A 527 13.39 24.39 7.02
C ASP A 527 13.36 22.86 7.05
N ARG A 528 13.12 22.21 5.90
CA ARG A 528 12.97 20.76 5.69
C ARG A 528 11.74 20.14 6.34
N GLU A 529 10.78 20.95 6.76
CA GLU A 529 9.44 20.48 7.06
C GLU A 529 8.61 20.40 5.78
N GLU A 530 7.46 19.76 5.88
CA GLU A 530 6.51 19.67 4.77
C GLU A 530 5.99 21.06 4.40
N ALA A 531 6.12 21.43 3.13
CA ALA A 531 5.72 22.73 2.63
C ALA A 531 4.19 22.87 2.59
N GLY A 532 3.70 23.98 3.14
CA GLY A 532 2.33 24.46 2.93
C GLY A 532 2.22 25.40 1.73
N LEU A 533 1.06 26.03 1.60
CA LEU A 533 0.70 26.85 0.44
C LEU A 533 1.49 28.17 0.36
N ASP A 534 1.86 28.69 1.53
CA ASP A 534 2.62 29.94 1.68
C ASP A 534 4.15 29.72 1.69
N ASP A 535 4.60 28.47 1.64
CA ASP A 535 6.02 28.12 1.71
C ASP A 535 6.63 27.96 0.32
N GLU A 536 7.89 28.36 0.17
CA GLU A 536 8.67 28.04 -1.03
C GLU A 536 9.06 26.55 -1.01
N VAL A 537 8.68 25.82 -2.07
CA VAL A 537 9.03 24.41 -2.24
C VAL A 537 10.43 24.31 -2.82
N VAL A 538 11.41 23.90 -2.02
CA VAL A 538 12.83 23.89 -2.41
C VAL A 538 13.42 22.49 -2.60
N ALA A 539 12.78 21.47 -2.02
CA ALA A 539 13.26 20.10 -2.06
C ALA A 539 12.12 19.08 -2.04
N THR A 540 12.45 17.81 -2.25
CA THR A 540 11.49 16.71 -2.16
C THR A 540 12.03 15.59 -1.28
N LYS A 541 11.16 15.03 -0.43
CA LYS A 541 11.38 13.77 0.26
C LYS A 541 10.51 12.69 -0.40
N ALA A 542 11.12 11.62 -0.89
CA ALA A 542 10.43 10.40 -1.26
C ALA A 542 10.41 9.43 -0.07
N ILE A 543 9.29 8.77 0.17
CA ILE A 543 9.12 7.76 1.21
C ILE A 543 8.74 6.44 0.53
N ILE A 544 9.47 5.37 0.81
CA ILE A 544 9.10 4.02 0.41
C ILE A 544 8.39 3.35 1.59
N GLU A 545 7.06 3.30 1.51
CA GLU A 545 6.24 2.57 2.48
C GLU A 545 6.26 1.08 2.14
N HIS A 546 6.38 0.24 3.18
CA HIS A 546 6.47 -1.21 3.05
C HIS A 546 5.92 -1.91 4.31
N PRO A 547 5.55 -3.21 4.27
CA PRO A 547 5.22 -3.97 5.46
C PRO A 547 6.46 -4.17 6.33
N SER A 548 6.25 -4.59 7.58
CA SER A 548 7.34 -5.00 8.48
C SER A 548 8.32 -5.94 7.77
N MET A 549 9.59 -5.54 7.69
CA MET A 549 10.65 -6.36 7.10
C MET A 549 10.88 -7.62 7.94
N VAL A 550 10.97 -8.77 7.27
CA VAL A 550 11.04 -10.08 7.91
C VAL A 550 12.49 -10.55 7.97
N SER A 551 12.97 -10.83 9.18
CA SER A 551 14.24 -11.54 9.38
C SER A 551 14.02 -12.99 9.82
N THR A 552 14.91 -13.87 9.37
CA THR A 552 14.92 -15.30 9.69
C THR A 552 16.22 -15.66 10.43
N GLU A 553 16.27 -16.86 11.02
CA GLU A 553 17.51 -17.38 11.64
C GLU A 553 18.65 -17.58 10.61
N ASP A 554 18.34 -17.63 9.31
CA ASP A 554 19.27 -17.84 8.20
C ASP A 554 19.73 -16.54 7.49
N GLY A 555 19.17 -15.37 7.85
CA GLY A 555 19.39 -14.08 7.16
C GLY A 555 18.12 -13.21 7.09
N GLY A 556 18.09 -12.14 6.30
CA GLY A 556 16.89 -11.27 6.15
C GLY A 556 16.94 -9.94 6.89
N TRP A 557 18.14 -9.41 7.14
CA TRP A 557 18.30 -8.12 7.82
C TRP A 557 18.59 -6.98 6.84
N ASP A 558 18.92 -7.30 5.59
CA ASP A 558 19.42 -6.34 4.62
C ASP A 558 18.37 -6.08 3.55
N TYR A 559 18.25 -4.81 3.16
CA TYR A 559 17.48 -4.38 2.02
C TYR A 559 18.19 -3.22 1.32
N TRP A 560 17.88 -3.02 0.04
CA TRP A 560 18.47 -1.97 -0.79
C TRP A 560 17.36 -1.19 -1.48
N PRO A 561 17.20 0.10 -1.15
CA PRO A 561 16.48 1.00 -2.02
C PRO A 561 17.31 1.24 -3.29
N LEU A 562 16.65 1.17 -4.44
CA LEU A 562 17.22 1.46 -5.74
C LEU A 562 16.49 2.66 -6.33
N VAL A 563 17.25 3.71 -6.63
CA VAL A 563 16.78 4.90 -7.37
C VAL A 563 17.42 4.85 -8.75
N THR A 564 16.60 4.77 -9.78
CA THR A 564 17.04 4.75 -11.19
C THR A 564 17.33 6.17 -11.69
N ASN A 565 18.01 6.27 -12.83
CA ASN A 565 18.23 7.55 -13.49
C ASN A 565 16.92 8.14 -14.06
N ASP A 566 15.83 7.38 -14.18
CA ASP A 566 14.57 7.84 -14.74
C ASP A 566 13.77 8.73 -13.77
N VAL A 567 14.22 8.85 -12.50
CA VAL A 567 13.78 9.90 -11.58
C VAL A 567 14.26 11.25 -12.09
N LYS A 568 13.36 12.23 -12.17
CA LYS A 568 13.64 13.57 -12.71
C LYS A 568 13.36 14.69 -11.71
N SER A 569 14.14 15.76 -11.77
CA SER A 569 13.78 17.02 -11.11
C SER A 569 12.48 17.58 -11.69
N ALA A 570 11.85 18.55 -11.04
CA ALA A 570 10.72 19.30 -11.58
C ALA A 570 11.08 19.97 -12.93
N TYR A 571 12.36 20.28 -13.15
CA TYR A 571 12.93 20.76 -14.41
C TYR A 571 13.18 19.65 -15.45
N GLN A 572 12.69 18.43 -15.20
CA GLN A 572 12.81 17.27 -16.09
C GLN A 572 14.25 16.80 -16.32
N ILE A 573 15.17 17.10 -15.39
CA ILE A 573 16.56 16.63 -15.46
C ILE A 573 16.68 15.30 -14.73
N CYS A 574 17.09 14.27 -15.46
CA CYS A 574 17.34 12.94 -14.92
C CYS A 574 18.51 12.89 -13.92
N MET A 575 18.51 11.87 -13.07
CA MET A 575 19.62 11.59 -12.14
C MET A 575 20.81 10.91 -12.84
N HIS A 576 21.51 11.62 -13.72
CA HIS A 576 22.75 11.13 -14.33
C HIS A 576 23.84 12.21 -14.49
N PRO A 577 25.05 12.02 -13.94
CA PRO A 577 25.46 10.97 -13.01
C PRO A 577 24.61 10.91 -11.74
N GLY A 578 24.43 9.72 -11.15
CA GLY A 578 23.59 9.56 -9.96
C GLY A 578 24.34 9.99 -8.71
N TYR A 579 24.19 11.23 -8.26
CA TYR A 579 24.80 11.71 -7.02
C TYR A 579 23.97 11.25 -5.80
N GLY A 580 24.65 10.80 -4.75
CA GLY A 580 24.01 10.29 -3.54
C GLY A 580 24.96 10.27 -2.33
N PRO A 581 24.46 9.95 -1.12
CA PRO A 581 25.22 10.11 0.11
C PRO A 581 26.39 9.11 0.20
N GLU A 582 27.53 9.56 0.76
CA GLU A 582 28.68 8.69 1.10
C GLU A 582 28.35 7.72 2.26
N SER A 583 28.96 6.53 2.28
CA SER A 583 28.82 5.59 3.41
C SER A 583 29.47 6.15 4.68
N GLY A 584 28.76 6.10 5.81
CA GLY A 584 29.31 6.36 7.15
C GLY A 584 29.67 7.81 7.48
N ASN A 585 29.32 8.80 6.65
CA ASN A 585 29.55 10.23 6.92
C ASN A 585 28.28 11.07 6.71
N ASP A 586 28.00 11.99 7.65
CA ASP A 586 26.90 12.96 7.57
C ASP A 586 27.14 14.11 6.56
N SER A 587 28.21 14.04 5.75
CA SER A 587 28.55 15.04 4.74
C SER A 587 29.39 14.44 3.61
N GLY A 588 28.81 14.33 2.41
CA GLY A 588 29.54 13.91 1.21
C GLY A 588 28.64 13.27 0.16
N SER A 589 28.92 13.58 -1.10
CA SER A 589 28.42 12.85 -2.26
C SER A 589 29.36 11.70 -2.58
N CYS A 590 28.88 10.60 -3.15
CA CYS A 590 29.63 9.38 -3.44
C CYS A 590 30.75 9.49 -4.51
N GLN A 591 31.31 10.68 -4.74
CA GLN A 591 32.49 10.97 -5.58
C GLN A 591 32.38 10.40 -7.00
N VAL A 592 31.18 10.48 -7.60
CA VAL A 592 30.95 10.03 -8.99
C VAL A 592 31.80 10.83 -9.96
N THR A 593 32.24 10.16 -11.02
CA THR A 593 33.03 10.74 -12.12
C THR A 593 32.48 10.24 -13.45
N GLU A 594 32.91 10.83 -14.55
CA GLU A 594 32.54 10.36 -15.90
C GLU A 594 32.86 8.86 -16.12
N GLU A 595 33.95 8.35 -15.52
CA GLU A 595 34.27 6.92 -15.58
C GLU A 595 33.45 6.06 -14.61
N ARG A 596 32.89 6.65 -13.56
CA ARG A 596 32.17 5.97 -12.47
C ARG A 596 30.88 6.76 -12.13
N PRO A 597 29.87 6.77 -13.02
CA PRO A 597 28.74 7.68 -12.90
C PRO A 597 27.62 7.19 -11.96
N TYR A 598 27.77 6.00 -11.37
CA TYR A 598 26.74 5.39 -10.51
C TYR A 598 27.14 5.41 -9.05
N CYS A 599 26.19 5.65 -8.14
CA CYS A 599 26.39 5.61 -6.70
C CYS A 599 25.87 4.31 -6.11
N CYS A 600 26.74 3.50 -5.52
CA CYS A 600 26.34 2.24 -4.89
C CYS A 600 26.91 2.13 -3.50
N ASN A 601 26.03 2.00 -2.50
CA ASN A 601 26.40 1.95 -1.08
C ASN A 601 27.39 3.06 -0.71
N GLY A 602 27.08 4.28 -1.16
CA GLY A 602 27.89 5.47 -0.93
C GLY A 602 29.27 5.49 -1.60
N SER A 603 29.48 4.66 -2.63
CA SER A 603 30.71 4.62 -3.42
C SER A 603 30.42 4.68 -4.93
N ALA A 604 31.14 5.54 -5.67
CA ALA A 604 31.07 5.60 -7.13
C ALA A 604 31.38 4.25 -7.81
N ARG A 605 30.68 3.88 -8.87
CA ARG A 605 30.85 2.63 -9.64
C ARG A 605 30.79 2.90 -11.14
N ARG A 606 31.49 2.05 -11.90
CA ARG A 606 31.48 2.07 -13.39
C ARG A 606 30.22 1.45 -13.98
N SER A 607 29.61 0.54 -13.25
CA SER A 607 28.46 -0.24 -13.68
C SER A 607 27.25 0.17 -12.85
N PRO A 608 26.04 0.21 -13.42
CA PRO A 608 24.80 0.45 -12.67
C PRO A 608 24.54 -0.63 -11.62
N GLY A 609 25.11 -1.83 -11.79
CA GLY A 609 24.96 -2.92 -10.84
C GLY A 609 25.68 -2.66 -9.51
N CYS A 610 24.93 -2.37 -8.45
CA CYS A 610 25.42 -2.37 -7.07
C CYS A 610 25.61 -3.82 -6.61
N LEU A 611 26.86 -4.33 -6.65
CA LEU A 611 27.18 -5.65 -6.11
C LEU A 611 27.18 -5.61 -4.59
N ALA A 612 26.41 -6.50 -3.95
CA ALA A 612 26.55 -6.79 -2.53
C ALA A 612 28.02 -7.15 -2.21
N PRO A 613 28.59 -6.65 -1.10
CA PRO A 613 29.92 -7.05 -0.68
C PRO A 613 29.91 -8.54 -0.29
N GLU A 614 30.55 -9.36 -1.13
CA GLU A 614 30.84 -10.79 -0.90
C GLU A 614 29.64 -11.73 -0.69
N ALA A 615 28.86 -11.97 -1.75
CA ALA A 615 28.29 -13.31 -1.94
C ALA A 615 29.44 -14.31 -2.06
N SER A 616 29.81 -14.90 -0.92
CA SER A 616 30.85 -15.92 -0.82
C SER A 616 30.60 -17.03 -1.84
N SER A 617 31.69 -17.52 -2.41
CA SER A 617 31.79 -18.42 -3.57
C SER A 617 31.24 -19.85 -3.36
N ASP A 618 30.15 -20.04 -2.62
CA ASP A 618 29.58 -21.37 -2.32
C ASP A 618 28.13 -21.58 -2.82
N PHE A 619 27.51 -20.56 -3.40
CA PHE A 619 26.27 -20.72 -4.18
C PHE A 619 26.49 -20.15 -5.58
N GLY A 620 26.35 -21.00 -6.59
CA GLY A 620 26.71 -20.70 -7.97
C GLY A 620 25.98 -19.47 -8.50
N SER A 621 26.79 -18.52 -8.99
CA SER A 621 26.47 -17.28 -9.70
C SER A 621 26.22 -16.06 -8.79
N PRO A 622 26.90 -14.92 -9.03
CA PRO A 622 26.53 -13.65 -8.38
C PRO A 622 25.10 -13.30 -8.79
N LEU A 623 24.26 -12.92 -7.82
CA LEU A 623 22.99 -12.25 -8.08
C LEU A 623 23.31 -10.94 -8.80
N TYR A 624 23.20 -10.96 -10.12
CA TYR A 624 23.03 -9.75 -10.89
C TYR A 624 21.66 -9.19 -10.52
N LEU A 625 21.62 -7.92 -10.10
CA LEU A 625 20.39 -7.13 -10.16
C LEU A 625 19.80 -7.35 -11.56
N PRO A 626 18.55 -7.82 -11.70
CA PRO A 626 17.96 -8.01 -13.01
C PRO A 626 18.01 -6.66 -13.76
N ASP A 627 18.57 -6.70 -14.97
CA ASP A 627 18.58 -5.58 -15.92
C ASP A 627 17.17 -4.99 -15.99
N THR A 628 16.99 -3.75 -15.52
CA THR A 628 15.67 -3.08 -15.53
C THR A 628 15.25 -2.63 -16.92
N ASN A 629 16.01 -2.94 -17.98
CA ASN A 629 15.49 -3.04 -19.34
C ASN A 629 16.49 -3.77 -20.27
N PRO A 630 16.16 -4.96 -20.79
CA PRO A 630 16.69 -5.42 -22.05
C PRO A 630 15.62 -5.20 -23.12
N ASP A 631 15.87 -4.35 -24.11
CA ASP A 631 15.15 -4.40 -25.40
C ASP A 631 15.36 -5.74 -26.16
N THR A 632 15.74 -6.81 -25.46
CA THR A 632 15.93 -8.16 -25.97
C THR A 632 15.61 -9.20 -24.89
N ASN A 633 14.37 -9.66 -24.81
CA ASN A 633 14.12 -11.06 -24.41
C ASN A 633 14.55 -11.95 -25.59
N PRO A 634 15.14 -13.14 -25.40
CA PRO A 634 14.27 -14.29 -25.12
C PRO A 634 14.88 -15.43 -24.25
N ILE A 635 14.00 -16.08 -23.48
CA ILE A 635 13.89 -17.54 -23.29
C ILE A 635 14.73 -18.21 -22.18
N LEU A 636 13.99 -18.79 -21.23
CA LEU A 636 14.35 -19.92 -20.37
C LEU A 636 14.70 -21.20 -21.15
N ASN A 637 15.54 -22.04 -20.52
CA ASN A 637 15.70 -23.51 -20.62
C ASN A 637 16.81 -24.12 -21.48
N PRO A 638 17.34 -25.31 -21.09
CA PRO A 638 16.83 -26.24 -20.05
C PRO A 638 17.66 -26.31 -18.76
#